data_AF-A0A8A3P9P9-F1
#
_entry.id   AF-A0A8A3P9P9-F1
#
_cell.length_a   1.000
_cell.length_b   1.000
_cell.length_c   1.000
_cell.angle_alpha   90.00
_cell.angle_beta   90.00
_cell.angle_gamma   90.00
#
_symmetry.space_group_name_H-M   'P 1'
#
loop_
_entity.id
_entity.type
_entity.pdbx_description
1 polymer ?
#
loop_
_entity_poly.entity_id
_entity_poly.type
_entity_poly.pdbx_seq_one_letter_code
_entity_poly.pdbx_strand_id
1 'polypeptide(L)'
;MPSLFKAPHPMLNRKALSPSRKGKPPTPTCIYTYVQNGDERQRAHFKLREAYLIVVSVTEQRVSIFNAGARLQCLFFVDVIESLGRLTFPSITCFDADLLYLYTSILRTFKRHHDPEILALIGGFPNDTMITIDTLLTPSQWPLGLGIMVLLLAVIALAYTQSWQKYLLGNLHVQRASTSATPSRSLPPSKKSAERSLKSTCNAPKYHDAFPPSRRFTLSQVAKTIPPRFGTVLNSSNPLTEHMAKNKLLMTQSYTLGFETPKYTPTGFSTQEINAMGDFPPYDVLTGVPLPQPYEGFDPKTALPRPYRPIRWQYHQTMSFQKMELDWWLEVENTYCSRIAERQGLFKKYGKKVLDYLPGSELATKELMEMCLQFYCARYPACFSLSPDKRTFYNVLLKTTTEIRSMHPLHVLVNNVPEDFAVVLRNDEDGLYYLRAGVICSSLGWSVSTKIGLKLEDIHKPIPDYKEKMSFSMDRFFSKMSTDAPIQRASWGLEIGAPLFMPAGHPHEKLREIQRENLTIEECNLRVDWQTLRRLPLSGGVLFNYKALFTPVTEFRDEPYIPALMCKILKEGKKNLMEYKGTWHVEHVVIPAMEEWAKEQVEKGLVVPQEGEETWKEETLAESPYFPGWEEKWHKQQGF
;
A
#
# COMPACT_ATOMS: atom_id res chain seq x y z
N MET A 1 8.08 53.02 31.07
CA MET A 1 9.39 53.13 31.73
C MET A 1 10.25 51.94 31.32
N PRO A 2 11.41 52.17 30.66
CA PRO A 2 12.23 51.13 30.05
C PRO A 2 13.56 50.87 30.79
N SER A 3 14.13 49.68 30.64
CA SER A 3 15.57 49.39 30.82
C SER A 3 15.91 48.10 30.07
N LEU A 4 16.55 48.19 28.89
CA LEU A 4 18.01 48.13 28.71
C LEU A 4 18.58 46.75 29.10
N PHE A 5 19.09 46.00 28.12
CA PHE A 5 20.53 45.69 28.07
C PHE A 5 20.95 45.19 26.67
N LYS A 6 22.06 45.78 26.20
CA LYS A 6 22.72 45.61 24.90
C LYS A 6 23.59 44.36 24.87
N ALA A 7 23.85 43.89 23.64
CA ALA A 7 24.93 42.99 23.25
C ALA A 7 26.33 43.56 23.56
N PRO A 8 27.37 42.70 23.43
CA PRO A 8 28.62 43.17 22.82
C PRO A 8 29.24 42.17 21.82
N HIS A 9 29.65 42.71 20.67
CA HIS A 9 30.90 42.40 19.94
C HIS A 9 31.83 43.63 20.16
N PRO A 10 33.17 43.60 19.96
CA PRO A 10 33.89 42.99 18.83
C PRO A 10 35.35 42.50 19.09
N MET A 11 36.00 41.92 18.07
CA MET A 11 37.35 42.29 17.55
C MET A 11 38.08 41.11 16.86
N LEU A 12 38.20 41.26 15.53
CA LEU A 12 39.37 41.02 14.65
C LEU A 12 40.55 40.16 15.16
N ASN A 13 40.91 39.14 14.36
CA ASN A 13 42.28 39.09 13.84
C ASN A 13 42.38 38.35 12.48
N ARG A 14 42.95 39.04 11.49
CA ARG A 14 43.38 38.51 10.20
C ARG A 14 44.73 37.81 10.38
N LYS A 15 44.93 36.65 9.76
CA LYS A 15 46.23 36.30 9.15
C LYS A 15 46.01 35.33 7.99
N ALA A 16 46.38 35.81 6.80
CA ALA A 16 46.53 35.03 5.59
C ALA A 16 47.88 34.31 5.61
N LEU A 17 47.93 33.08 5.10
CA LEU A 17 49.12 32.44 4.54
C LEU A 17 48.64 31.45 3.47
N SER A 18 49.23 31.58 2.28
CA SER A 18 48.96 30.80 1.07
C SER A 18 50.06 29.71 0.89
N PRO A 19 50.05 28.87 -0.16
CA PRO A 19 50.10 27.41 -0.02
C PRO A 19 51.45 26.78 -0.39
N SER A 20 51.72 25.57 0.10
CA SER A 20 52.85 24.77 -0.39
C SER A 20 52.68 23.26 -0.17
N ARG A 21 52.69 22.55 -1.31
CA ARG A 21 53.26 21.21 -1.61
C ARG A 21 52.58 19.93 -1.09
N LYS A 22 51.99 19.24 -2.07
CA LYS A 22 52.24 17.83 -2.50
C LYS A 22 52.58 16.81 -1.39
N GLY A 23 51.60 15.95 -1.07
CA GLY A 23 51.80 14.66 -0.43
C GLY A 23 50.89 13.60 -1.06
N LYS A 24 51.48 12.51 -1.55
CA LYS A 24 50.82 11.35 -2.18
C LYS A 24 49.93 10.56 -1.18
N PRO A 25 48.94 9.79 -1.64
CA PRO A 25 48.03 9.04 -0.78
C PRO A 25 48.71 7.79 -0.16
N PRO A 26 48.26 7.32 1.00
CA PRO A 26 48.76 6.08 1.58
C PRO A 26 48.15 4.86 0.87
N THR A 27 49.02 4.00 0.36
CA THR A 27 48.72 2.60 0.03
C THR A 27 48.45 1.80 1.31
N PRO A 28 47.55 0.80 1.28
CA PRO A 28 47.22 0.01 2.45
C PRO A 28 48.32 -1.01 2.77
N THR A 29 48.80 -0.98 4.01
CA THR A 29 49.71 -2.00 4.56
C THR A 29 48.91 -3.27 4.85
N CYS A 30 49.30 -4.33 4.16
CA CYS A 30 48.88 -5.71 4.38
C CYS A 30 49.56 -6.24 5.65
N ILE A 31 48.79 -6.78 6.59
CA ILE A 31 49.32 -7.61 7.70
C ILE A 31 49.03 -9.07 7.34
N TYR A 32 50.09 -9.84 7.13
CA TYR A 32 50.09 -11.30 7.09
C TYR A 32 50.30 -11.83 8.51
N THR A 33 49.46 -12.78 8.96
CA THR A 33 49.95 -13.91 9.77
C THR A 33 49.05 -15.14 9.62
N TYR A 34 49.68 -16.18 9.05
CA TYR A 34 49.52 -17.63 9.19
C TYR A 34 48.16 -18.34 9.02
N VAL A 35 48.10 -19.01 7.86
CA VAL A 35 47.27 -20.18 7.50
C VAL A 35 47.95 -21.45 8.00
N GLN A 36 47.17 -22.45 8.40
CA GLN A 36 47.59 -23.84 8.39
C GLN A 36 46.58 -24.68 7.59
N ASN A 37 47.05 -25.11 6.41
CA ASN A 37 46.76 -26.32 5.59
C ASN A 37 45.31 -26.77 5.41
N GLY A 38 44.79 -27.09 4.23
CA GLY A 38 45.27 -27.30 2.86
C GLY A 38 43.99 -27.54 2.00
N ASP A 39 43.96 -27.68 0.69
CA ASP A 39 44.99 -27.87 -0.32
C ASP A 39 44.39 -27.43 -1.69
N GLU A 40 45.18 -26.64 -2.40
CA GLU A 40 45.33 -26.44 -3.85
C GLU A 40 44.32 -27.06 -4.88
N ARG A 41 43.74 -26.23 -5.77
CA ARG A 41 44.21 -26.03 -7.18
C ARG A 41 43.30 -25.22 -8.12
N GLN A 42 43.99 -24.31 -8.83
CA GLN A 42 43.78 -23.83 -10.21
C GLN A 42 42.63 -22.86 -10.56
N ARG A 43 43.05 -21.61 -10.82
CA ARG A 43 42.37 -20.67 -11.73
C ARG A 43 42.55 -21.14 -13.18
N ALA A 44 41.45 -21.22 -13.92
CA ALA A 44 41.44 -21.12 -15.38
C ALA A 44 40.40 -20.07 -15.80
N HIS A 45 40.84 -19.08 -16.58
CA HIS A 45 39.96 -18.20 -17.32
C HIS A 45 39.29 -19.00 -18.43
N PHE A 46 37.96 -19.07 -18.45
CA PHE A 46 37.18 -19.43 -19.63
C PHE A 46 36.02 -18.43 -19.80
N LYS A 47 36.07 -17.68 -20.91
CA LYS A 47 34.88 -17.16 -21.57
C LYS A 47 34.19 -18.37 -22.21
N LEU A 48 32.98 -18.74 -21.77
CA LEU A 48 32.11 -19.62 -22.55
C LEU A 48 30.65 -19.24 -22.29
N ARG A 49 29.94 -19.00 -23.40
CA ARG A 49 28.49 -19.03 -23.51
C ARG A 49 28.04 -20.48 -23.28
N GLU A 50 26.79 -20.65 -22.83
CA GLU A 50 26.06 -21.91 -22.63
C GLU A 50 26.32 -22.62 -21.28
N ALA A 51 25.23 -22.84 -20.53
CA ALA A 51 25.23 -23.49 -19.22
C ALA A 51 24.89 -24.98 -19.38
N TYR A 52 25.73 -25.86 -18.84
CA TYR A 52 25.47 -27.29 -18.74
C TYR A 52 25.03 -27.64 -17.31
N LEU A 53 24.05 -28.54 -17.17
CA LEU A 53 23.63 -29.11 -15.89
C LEU A 53 24.44 -30.39 -15.64
N ILE A 54 25.24 -30.43 -14.57
CA ILE A 54 25.93 -31.63 -14.10
C ILE A 54 25.16 -32.15 -12.88
N VAL A 55 24.53 -33.32 -13.00
CA VAL A 55 23.90 -34.02 -11.87
C VAL A 55 24.81 -35.17 -11.46
N VAL A 56 25.29 -35.16 -10.21
CA VAL A 56 26.05 -36.27 -9.63
C VAL A 56 25.12 -37.05 -8.71
N SER A 57 24.77 -38.28 -9.07
CA SER A 57 24.02 -39.19 -8.21
C SER A 57 24.98 -39.98 -7.33
N VAL A 58 24.85 -39.84 -6.01
CA VAL A 58 25.61 -40.63 -5.03
C VAL A 58 24.82 -41.90 -4.71
N THR A 59 24.81 -42.84 -5.66
CA THR A 59 24.57 -44.27 -5.35
C THR A 59 25.07 -45.23 -6.43
N GLU A 60 25.42 -44.79 -7.64
CA GLU A 60 26.19 -45.61 -8.60
C GLU A 60 27.12 -44.71 -9.44
N GLN A 61 28.41 -45.04 -9.51
CA GLN A 61 29.45 -44.26 -10.21
C GLN A 61 29.26 -44.24 -11.74
N ARG A 62 28.36 -43.39 -12.26
CA ARG A 62 28.34 -43.00 -13.68
C ARG A 62 27.99 -41.52 -13.85
N VAL A 63 28.78 -40.82 -14.66
CA VAL A 63 28.56 -39.42 -15.06
C VAL A 63 27.93 -39.40 -16.46
N SER A 64 26.90 -38.61 -16.67
CA SER A 64 26.31 -38.37 -18.01
C SER A 64 26.03 -36.89 -18.19
N ILE A 65 26.39 -36.35 -19.37
CA ILE A 65 26.31 -34.93 -19.71
C ILE A 65 25.16 -34.75 -20.72
N PHE A 66 24.25 -33.80 -20.46
CA PHE A 66 23.16 -33.44 -21.37
C PHE A 66 23.21 -31.96 -21.76
N ASN A 67 22.88 -31.67 -23.03
CA ASN A 67 22.79 -30.32 -23.60
C ASN A 67 21.32 -29.84 -23.59
N ALA A 68 21.02 -28.73 -22.94
CA ALA A 68 19.64 -28.26 -22.73
C ALA A 68 19.28 -27.11 -23.67
N GLY A 69 18.65 -27.44 -24.80
CA GLY A 69 17.90 -26.51 -25.63
C GLY A 69 16.38 -26.62 -25.38
N ALA A 70 15.76 -25.48 -25.04
CA ALA A 70 14.32 -25.19 -25.02
C ALA A 70 13.41 -25.79 -23.91
N ARG A 71 12.81 -24.85 -23.16
CA ARG A 71 11.55 -24.85 -22.37
C ARG A 71 10.88 -26.20 -22.05
N LEU A 72 10.73 -26.49 -20.75
CA LEU A 72 9.53 -27.16 -20.22
C LEU A 72 9.28 -26.80 -18.74
N GLN A 73 8.04 -26.41 -18.43
CA GLN A 73 7.47 -26.29 -17.08
C GLN A 73 6.87 -27.64 -16.65
N CYS A 74 7.14 -28.04 -15.39
CA CYS A 74 6.31 -28.76 -14.41
C CYS A 74 7.11 -29.80 -13.59
N LEU A 75 7.31 -29.57 -12.26
CA LEU A 75 6.64 -30.20 -11.08
C LEU A 75 7.31 -31.54 -10.64
N PHE A 76 7.44 -32.01 -9.39
CA PHE A 76 7.06 -31.61 -8.01
C PHE A 76 7.82 -32.56 -7.02
N PHE A 77 8.08 -32.09 -5.78
CA PHE A 77 8.06 -32.81 -4.47
C PHE A 77 8.56 -34.28 -4.31
N VAL A 78 9.51 -34.48 -3.37
CA VAL A 78 9.48 -35.51 -2.30
C VAL A 78 10.21 -34.95 -1.06
N ASP A 79 9.50 -34.76 0.06
CA ASP A 79 9.96 -34.98 1.45
C ASP A 79 8.93 -34.45 2.46
N VAL A 80 7.78 -35.14 2.59
CA VAL A 80 6.93 -35.08 3.81
C VAL A 80 6.21 -36.43 3.99
N ILE A 81 6.95 -37.48 4.36
CA ILE A 81 6.38 -38.66 5.05
C ILE A 81 7.38 -39.09 6.13
N GLU A 82 7.45 -38.33 7.22
CA GLU A 82 7.92 -38.84 8.52
C GLU A 82 7.53 -37.92 9.69
N SER A 83 6.25 -37.53 9.81
CA SER A 83 5.76 -36.91 11.05
C SER A 83 4.23 -36.80 11.17
N LEU A 84 3.47 -37.84 10.84
CA LEU A 84 2.05 -37.92 11.25
C LEU A 84 1.63 -39.35 11.62
N GLY A 85 2.51 -40.10 12.27
CA GLY A 85 2.20 -41.36 12.93
C GLY A 85 2.14 -41.18 14.44
N ARG A 86 1.04 -40.63 14.97
CA ARG A 86 0.51 -40.76 16.35
C ARG A 86 -0.52 -39.66 16.59
N LEU A 87 -1.80 -40.02 16.59
CA LEU A 87 -2.83 -39.53 17.53
C LEU A 87 -4.15 -40.24 17.19
N THR A 88 -4.49 -41.19 18.06
CA THR A 88 -5.80 -41.84 18.19
C THR A 88 -6.83 -40.89 18.80
N PHE A 89 -8.09 -40.94 18.36
CA PHE A 89 -9.34 -40.93 19.17
C PHE A 89 -10.60 -40.89 18.23
N PRO A 90 -11.82 -41.24 18.70
CA PRO A 90 -12.76 -42.06 17.94
C PRO A 90 -14.08 -41.36 17.54
N SER A 91 -14.82 -42.03 16.65
CA SER A 91 -16.30 -42.04 16.50
C SER A 91 -17.07 -40.71 16.40
N ILE A 92 -17.69 -40.45 15.23
CA ILE A 92 -19.10 -40.05 15.07
C ILE A 92 -19.56 -40.44 13.65
N THR A 93 -20.74 -41.04 13.57
CA THR A 93 -21.45 -41.61 12.42
C THR A 93 -22.57 -40.69 11.91
N CYS A 94 -23.01 -40.95 10.66
CA CYS A 94 -24.30 -40.64 9.99
C CYS A 94 -24.42 -39.46 8.99
N PHE A 95 -24.56 -39.88 7.71
CA PHE A 95 -25.51 -39.53 6.63
C PHE A 95 -25.50 -38.15 5.91
N ASP A 96 -25.50 -38.21 4.57
CA ASP A 96 -26.75 -38.01 3.80
C ASP A 96 -26.77 -38.73 2.42
N ALA A 97 -27.95 -39.22 2.03
CA ALA A 97 -28.19 -40.25 0.99
C ALA A 97 -28.59 -39.71 -0.41
N ASP A 98 -28.43 -38.42 -0.68
CA ASP A 98 -28.93 -37.79 -1.91
C ASP A 98 -27.99 -37.93 -3.13
N LEU A 99 -26.73 -38.31 -2.92
CA LEU A 99 -25.75 -38.45 -4.02
C LEU A 99 -25.97 -39.70 -4.89
N LEU A 100 -26.60 -40.75 -4.34
CA LEU A 100 -26.73 -42.05 -5.02
C LEU A 100 -27.88 -42.08 -6.06
N TYR A 101 -28.86 -41.18 -5.91
CA TYR A 101 -29.99 -41.06 -6.85
C TYR A 101 -29.61 -40.30 -8.13
N LEU A 102 -28.69 -39.34 -8.02
CA LEU A 102 -28.21 -38.55 -9.17
C LEU A 102 -27.33 -39.38 -10.12
N TYR A 103 -26.54 -40.31 -9.57
CA TYR A 103 -25.62 -41.15 -10.34
C TYR A 103 -26.33 -42.21 -11.20
N THR A 104 -27.47 -42.74 -10.74
CA THR A 104 -28.24 -43.77 -11.46
C THR A 104 -29.11 -43.21 -12.58
N SER A 105 -29.47 -41.93 -12.52
CA SER A 105 -30.21 -41.24 -13.58
C SER A 105 -29.32 -40.89 -14.78
N ILE A 106 -28.08 -40.47 -14.54
CA ILE A 106 -27.11 -40.08 -15.58
C ILE A 106 -26.65 -41.28 -16.42
N LEU A 107 -26.48 -42.46 -15.81
CA LEU A 107 -26.06 -43.67 -16.52
C LEU A 107 -27.14 -44.29 -17.43
N ARG A 108 -28.43 -43.95 -17.22
CA ARG A 108 -29.52 -44.43 -18.10
C ARG A 108 -29.67 -43.61 -19.37
N THR A 109 -29.25 -42.34 -19.35
CA THR A 109 -29.36 -41.43 -20.51
C THR A 109 -28.23 -41.62 -21.51
N PHE A 110 -27.06 -42.11 -21.07
CA PHE A 110 -25.88 -42.29 -21.92
C PHE A 110 -25.91 -43.53 -22.85
N LYS A 111 -26.88 -44.44 -22.68
CA LYS A 111 -26.93 -45.72 -23.43
C LYS A 111 -27.84 -45.69 -24.68
N ARG A 112 -28.26 -44.51 -25.17
CA ARG A 112 -29.33 -44.43 -26.19
C ARG A 112 -29.06 -43.69 -27.51
N HIS A 113 -27.87 -43.16 -27.78
CA HIS A 113 -27.59 -42.56 -29.09
C HIS A 113 -26.21 -42.97 -29.61
N HIS A 114 -26.18 -43.99 -30.48
CA HIS A 114 -25.11 -44.27 -31.42
C HIS A 114 -25.67 -44.00 -32.83
N ASP A 115 -25.00 -43.16 -33.61
CA ASP A 115 -25.24 -43.01 -35.04
C ASP A 115 -23.87 -43.10 -35.77
N PRO A 116 -23.65 -44.06 -36.69
CA PRO A 116 -22.35 -44.35 -37.26
C PRO A 116 -22.21 -43.76 -38.67
N GLU A 117 -21.91 -42.46 -38.80
CA GLU A 117 -21.66 -41.87 -40.13
C GLU A 117 -20.62 -40.73 -40.20
N ILE A 118 -19.72 -40.63 -39.21
CA ILE A 118 -18.63 -39.63 -39.23
C ILE A 118 -17.28 -40.30 -38.98
N LEU A 119 -16.89 -41.23 -39.87
CA LEU A 119 -15.54 -41.82 -39.91
C LEU A 119 -15.17 -42.25 -41.34
N ALA A 120 -15.30 -41.32 -42.29
CA ALA A 120 -14.81 -41.49 -43.65
C ALA A 120 -14.24 -40.18 -44.19
N LEU A 121 -13.03 -39.83 -43.73
CA LEU A 121 -12.14 -38.96 -44.51
C LEU A 121 -10.70 -39.22 -44.06
N ILE A 122 -9.92 -39.69 -45.03
CA ILE A 122 -8.46 -39.83 -45.08
C ILE A 122 -7.91 -41.17 -44.55
N GLY A 123 -7.83 -42.13 -45.48
CA GLY A 123 -6.96 -43.29 -45.39
C GLY A 123 -5.59 -43.04 -46.06
N GLY A 124 -4.63 -43.92 -45.77
CA GLY A 124 -3.32 -44.00 -46.44
C GLY A 124 -2.29 -44.84 -45.69
N PHE A 125 -2.32 -46.16 -45.88
CA PHE A 125 -1.29 -47.18 -45.51
C PHE A 125 0.05 -46.95 -46.28
N PRO A 126 1.22 -47.62 -45.99
CA PRO A 126 1.36 -48.98 -45.45
C PRO A 126 2.52 -49.31 -44.48
N ASN A 127 2.42 -50.57 -44.00
CA ASN A 127 3.31 -51.45 -43.24
C ASN A 127 4.81 -51.40 -43.57
N ASP A 128 5.66 -51.59 -42.53
CA ASP A 128 6.45 -52.82 -42.38
C ASP A 128 7.19 -52.92 -41.04
N THR A 129 7.45 -54.17 -40.63
CA THR A 129 8.28 -54.70 -39.53
C THR A 129 7.66 -54.89 -38.13
N MET A 130 7.16 -56.12 -37.92
CA MET A 130 7.08 -56.83 -36.64
C MET A 130 8.41 -56.76 -35.87
N ILE A 131 8.34 -56.39 -34.59
CA ILE A 131 9.24 -56.92 -33.56
C ILE A 131 8.35 -57.40 -32.42
N THR A 132 8.30 -58.71 -32.24
CA THR A 132 7.80 -59.38 -31.04
C THR A 132 8.79 -59.14 -29.89
N ILE A 133 8.33 -58.59 -28.77
CA ILE A 133 8.98 -58.74 -27.47
C ILE A 133 7.91 -59.18 -26.48
N ASP A 134 7.84 -60.50 -26.29
CA ASP A 134 7.38 -61.07 -25.04
C ASP A 134 8.36 -60.70 -23.93
N THR A 135 7.81 -60.54 -22.73
CA THR A 135 8.49 -60.46 -21.43
C THR A 135 9.38 -59.25 -21.14
N LEU A 136 8.76 -58.23 -20.52
CA LEU A 136 9.25 -57.61 -19.28
C LEU A 136 8.20 -56.62 -18.75
N LEU A 137 7.19 -57.11 -18.03
CA LEU A 137 6.45 -56.34 -17.02
C LEU A 137 5.73 -57.34 -16.11
N THR A 138 6.16 -57.40 -14.85
CA THR A 138 5.67 -58.30 -13.81
C THR A 138 4.22 -57.98 -13.40
N PRO A 139 3.39 -58.96 -12.97
CA PRO A 139 1.94 -58.79 -12.73
C PRO A 139 1.51 -57.86 -11.58
N SER A 140 2.44 -57.14 -10.92
CA SER A 140 2.16 -56.36 -9.70
C SER A 140 2.16 -54.84 -9.88
N GLN A 141 2.35 -54.30 -11.10
CA GLN A 141 2.44 -52.85 -11.33
C GLN A 141 1.33 -52.26 -12.22
N TRP A 142 0.46 -53.09 -12.79
CA TRP A 142 -0.68 -52.63 -13.59
C TRP A 142 -1.70 -51.75 -12.82
N PRO A 143 -1.95 -51.90 -11.50
CA PRO A 143 -2.87 -51.01 -10.79
C PRO A 143 -2.29 -49.60 -10.62
N LEU A 144 -0.96 -49.50 -10.51
CA LEU A 144 -0.24 -48.22 -10.39
C LEU A 144 -0.24 -47.47 -11.73
N GLY A 145 -0.04 -48.19 -12.83
CA GLY A 145 -0.18 -47.65 -14.18
C GLY A 145 -1.60 -47.15 -14.49
N LEU A 146 -2.62 -47.91 -14.07
CA LEU A 146 -4.03 -47.49 -14.19
C LEU A 146 -4.35 -46.28 -13.32
N GLY A 147 -3.82 -46.23 -12.09
CA GLY A 147 -3.97 -45.08 -11.20
C GLY A 147 -3.40 -43.80 -11.79
N ILE A 148 -2.18 -43.88 -12.36
CA ILE A 148 -1.53 -42.74 -13.02
C ILE A 148 -2.33 -42.29 -14.27
N MET A 149 -2.84 -43.24 -15.05
CA MET A 149 -3.67 -42.93 -16.23
C MET A 149 -4.98 -42.24 -15.86
N VAL A 150 -5.67 -42.68 -14.79
CA VAL A 150 -6.90 -42.03 -14.31
C VAL A 150 -6.61 -40.63 -13.77
N LEU A 151 -5.48 -40.45 -13.07
CA LEU A 151 -5.09 -39.16 -12.51
C LEU A 151 -4.70 -38.16 -13.60
N LEU A 152 -3.97 -38.62 -14.64
CA LEU A 152 -3.69 -37.83 -15.84
C LEU A 152 -4.96 -37.45 -16.59
N LEU A 153 -5.89 -38.39 -16.79
CA LEU A 153 -7.19 -38.10 -17.42
C LEU A 153 -8.04 -37.12 -16.59
N ALA A 154 -8.01 -37.21 -15.26
CA ALA A 154 -8.70 -36.27 -14.38
C ALA A 154 -8.08 -34.86 -14.43
N VAL A 155 -6.74 -34.76 -14.47
CA VAL A 155 -6.03 -33.48 -14.63
C VAL A 155 -6.30 -32.86 -16.01
N ILE A 156 -6.32 -33.68 -17.07
CA ILE A 156 -6.68 -33.21 -18.42
C ILE A 156 -8.14 -32.77 -18.47
N ALA A 157 -9.07 -33.50 -17.84
CA ALA A 157 -10.48 -33.11 -17.76
C ALA A 157 -10.69 -31.82 -16.93
N LEU A 158 -9.94 -31.62 -15.85
CA LEU A 158 -9.93 -30.39 -15.06
C LEU A 158 -9.33 -29.20 -15.82
N ALA A 159 -8.23 -29.42 -16.55
CA ALA A 159 -7.63 -28.40 -17.41
C ALA A 159 -8.57 -28.02 -18.57
N TYR A 160 -9.25 -29.00 -19.15
CA TYR A 160 -10.23 -28.79 -20.22
C TYR A 160 -11.49 -28.09 -19.70
N THR A 161 -12.00 -28.44 -18.51
CA THR A 161 -13.15 -27.74 -17.92
C THR A 161 -12.82 -26.32 -17.47
N GLN A 162 -11.60 -26.05 -16.99
CA GLN A 162 -11.14 -24.69 -16.70
C GLN A 162 -10.91 -23.86 -17.98
N SER A 163 -10.35 -24.46 -19.04
CA SER A 163 -10.20 -23.75 -20.32
C SER A 163 -11.57 -23.52 -20.99
N TRP A 164 -12.48 -24.49 -20.90
CA TRP A 164 -13.85 -24.39 -21.41
C TRP A 164 -14.69 -23.40 -20.60
N GLN A 165 -14.50 -23.31 -19.28
CA GLN A 165 -15.09 -22.24 -18.46
C GLN A 165 -14.55 -20.86 -18.84
N LYS A 166 -13.24 -20.72 -19.11
CA LYS A 166 -12.66 -19.46 -19.62
C LYS A 166 -13.15 -19.12 -21.03
N TYR A 167 -13.40 -20.12 -21.88
CA TYR A 167 -13.92 -19.94 -23.23
C TYR A 167 -15.42 -19.60 -23.25
N LEU A 168 -16.22 -20.21 -22.37
CA LEU A 168 -17.64 -19.89 -22.18
C LEU A 168 -17.84 -18.52 -21.52
N LEU A 169 -17.00 -18.14 -20.56
CA LEU A 169 -17.02 -16.80 -19.97
C LEU A 169 -16.45 -15.74 -20.93
N GLY A 170 -15.65 -16.14 -21.93
CA GLY A 170 -15.14 -15.26 -22.99
C GLY A 170 -16.12 -15.06 -24.16
N ASN A 171 -16.99 -16.03 -24.44
CA ASN A 171 -17.91 -15.99 -25.59
C ASN A 171 -19.41 -15.84 -25.24
N LEU A 172 -19.76 -15.68 -23.96
CA LEU A 172 -21.08 -15.18 -23.57
C LEU A 172 -21.11 -13.64 -23.60
N HIS A 173 -21.06 -13.11 -24.83
CA HIS A 173 -21.54 -11.75 -25.12
C HIS A 173 -23.07 -11.77 -25.13
N VAL A 174 -23.68 -11.79 -23.94
CA VAL A 174 -25.10 -11.41 -23.83
C VAL A 174 -25.15 -9.89 -23.93
N GLN A 175 -25.50 -9.38 -25.12
CA GLN A 175 -26.02 -8.04 -25.27
C GLN A 175 -27.20 -7.88 -24.31
N ARG A 176 -26.96 -7.26 -23.15
CA ARG A 176 -28.05 -6.69 -22.38
C ARG A 176 -28.41 -5.38 -23.08
N ALA A 177 -29.40 -5.46 -23.97
CA ALA A 177 -29.98 -4.29 -24.60
C ALA A 177 -30.32 -3.26 -23.53
N SER A 178 -29.69 -2.09 -23.64
CA SER A 178 -30.08 -0.91 -22.90
C SER A 178 -31.46 -0.48 -23.40
N THR A 179 -32.51 -0.80 -22.65
CA THR A 179 -33.76 -0.05 -22.72
C THR A 179 -33.71 1.04 -21.67
N SER A 180 -32.87 2.05 -21.89
CA SER A 180 -33.03 3.35 -21.26
C SER A 180 -34.21 4.08 -21.94
N ALA A 181 -35.42 3.70 -21.55
CA ALA A 181 -36.59 4.56 -21.69
C ALA A 181 -37.02 4.96 -20.27
N THR A 182 -36.31 5.93 -19.71
CA THR A 182 -36.77 6.62 -18.50
C THR A 182 -38.00 7.43 -18.90
N PRO A 183 -39.19 7.23 -18.31
CA PRO A 183 -40.32 8.11 -18.57
C PRO A 183 -39.98 9.50 -18.03
N SER A 184 -40.34 10.54 -18.78
CA SER A 184 -40.30 11.92 -18.28
C SER A 184 -41.08 12.00 -16.97
N ARG A 185 -40.42 12.35 -15.87
CA ARG A 185 -41.09 12.57 -14.59
C ARG A 185 -41.91 13.86 -14.72
N SER A 186 -43.19 13.70 -15.02
CA SER A 186 -44.19 14.75 -14.95
C SER A 186 -44.22 15.35 -13.54
N LEU A 187 -44.27 16.67 -13.50
CA LEU A 187 -44.49 17.49 -12.31
C LEU A 187 -45.68 16.93 -11.50
N PRO A 188 -45.58 16.76 -10.17
CA PRO A 188 -46.76 16.46 -9.37
C PRO A 188 -47.63 17.74 -9.25
N PRO A 189 -48.96 17.60 -9.26
CA PRO A 189 -49.85 18.74 -9.17
C PRO A 189 -49.69 19.43 -7.82
N SER A 190 -49.65 20.77 -7.88
CA SER A 190 -49.68 21.67 -6.74
C SER A 190 -50.86 21.37 -5.80
N LYS A 191 -50.62 21.60 -4.50
CA LYS A 191 -51.58 21.72 -3.39
C LYS A 191 -52.11 20.40 -2.79
N LYS A 192 -51.42 19.93 -1.75
CA LYS A 192 -51.95 19.68 -0.39
C LYS A 192 -50.82 19.16 0.52
N SER A 193 -49.98 20.07 0.99
CA SER A 193 -49.03 19.81 2.09
C SER A 193 -48.65 21.10 2.80
N ALA A 194 -49.66 21.90 3.14
CA ALA A 194 -49.58 22.74 4.34
C ALA A 194 -50.14 21.89 5.49
N GLU A 195 -49.50 21.93 6.66
CA GLU A 195 -49.84 21.14 7.87
C GLU A 195 -49.32 19.70 7.94
N ARG A 196 -48.02 19.50 7.71
CA ARG A 196 -47.23 18.49 8.47
C ARG A 196 -45.74 18.85 8.56
N SER A 197 -45.45 20.14 8.48
CA SER A 197 -44.13 20.72 8.69
C SER A 197 -44.17 21.47 10.01
N LEU A 198 -43.70 20.81 11.08
CA LEU A 198 -43.20 21.35 12.37
C LEU A 198 -43.28 20.24 13.42
N LYS A 199 -42.39 19.24 13.34
CA LYS A 199 -41.98 18.27 14.41
C LYS A 199 -41.24 17.06 13.81
N SER A 200 -40.20 17.31 13.01
CA SER A 200 -39.16 16.31 12.77
C SER A 200 -37.84 16.93 13.17
N THR A 201 -37.49 16.75 14.44
CA THR A 201 -36.13 16.99 14.92
C THR A 201 -35.21 16.07 14.14
N CYS A 202 -34.33 16.67 13.34
CA CYS A 202 -33.21 16.03 12.67
C CYS A 202 -32.27 15.47 13.75
N ASN A 203 -32.48 14.22 14.18
CA ASN A 203 -31.56 13.56 15.09
C ASN A 203 -30.31 13.16 14.31
N ALA A 204 -29.27 13.99 14.38
CA ALA A 204 -27.93 13.61 13.96
C ALA A 204 -27.52 12.29 14.66
N PRO A 205 -26.75 11.41 14.01
CA PRO A 205 -26.30 10.16 14.64
C PRO A 205 -25.48 10.47 15.89
N LYS A 206 -25.81 9.80 17.00
CA LYS A 206 -25.03 9.90 18.23
C LYS A 206 -23.90 8.85 18.17
N TYR A 207 -22.66 9.31 18.15
CA TYR A 207 -21.47 8.42 18.13
C TYR A 207 -20.88 8.17 19.53
N HIS A 208 -21.46 8.75 20.58
CA HIS A 208 -20.99 8.62 21.97
C HIS A 208 -20.74 7.17 22.41
N ASP A 209 -21.58 6.23 21.98
CA ASP A 209 -21.46 4.80 22.33
C ASP A 209 -20.81 3.95 21.21
N ALA A 210 -20.40 4.59 20.11
CA ALA A 210 -19.72 3.91 19.00
C ALA A 210 -18.20 3.87 19.27
N PHE A 211 -17.71 2.70 19.69
CA PHE A 211 -16.29 2.44 19.93
C PHE A 211 -15.66 1.68 18.76
N PRO A 212 -14.37 1.94 18.45
CA PRO A 212 -13.66 1.18 17.42
C PRO A 212 -13.54 -0.30 17.83
N PRO A 213 -13.48 -1.23 16.85
CA PRO A 213 -13.30 -2.66 17.14
C PRO A 213 -12.05 -2.91 17.99
N SER A 214 -12.24 -3.67 19.08
CA SER A 214 -11.15 -4.05 19.97
C SER A 214 -10.41 -5.28 19.46
N ARG A 215 -9.08 -5.31 19.67
CA ARG A 215 -8.24 -6.49 19.44
C ARG A 215 -7.61 -7.05 20.71
N ARG A 216 -8.24 -6.83 21.86
CA ARG A 216 -7.79 -7.39 23.15
C ARG A 216 -7.61 -8.91 23.13
N PHE A 217 -8.32 -9.64 22.27
CA PHE A 217 -8.14 -11.09 22.11
C PHE A 217 -6.70 -11.48 21.75
N THR A 218 -5.92 -10.56 21.17
CA THR A 218 -4.51 -10.76 20.82
C THR A 218 -3.56 -10.71 22.04
N LEU A 219 -4.01 -10.23 23.20
CA LEU A 219 -3.16 -10.04 24.39
C LEU A 219 -2.45 -11.32 24.83
N SER A 220 -3.12 -12.48 24.74
CA SER A 220 -2.52 -13.78 25.06
C SER A 220 -1.37 -14.17 24.13
N GLN A 221 -1.44 -13.76 22.86
CA GLN A 221 -0.35 -13.95 21.89
C GLN A 221 0.79 -12.97 22.17
N VAL A 222 0.47 -11.71 22.46
CA VAL A 222 1.46 -10.68 22.82
C VAL A 222 2.20 -11.06 24.11
N ALA A 223 1.51 -11.63 25.10
CA ALA A 223 2.10 -12.09 26.37
C ALA A 223 3.25 -13.09 26.18
N LYS A 224 3.22 -13.88 25.10
CA LYS A 224 4.28 -14.84 24.76
C LYS A 224 5.55 -14.18 24.22
N THR A 225 5.46 -12.93 23.76
CA THR A 225 6.56 -12.19 23.14
C THR A 225 7.33 -11.30 24.12
N ILE A 226 6.79 -11.10 25.33
CA ILE A 226 7.38 -10.24 26.36
C ILE A 226 7.86 -11.07 27.57
N PRO A 227 8.78 -10.54 28.40
CA PRO A 227 9.25 -11.27 29.58
C PRO A 227 8.10 -11.70 30.52
N PRO A 228 8.14 -12.92 31.09
CA PRO A 228 7.00 -13.49 31.85
C PRO A 228 6.46 -12.59 32.97
N ARG A 229 7.35 -11.85 33.66
CA ARG A 229 6.96 -10.92 34.75
C ARG A 229 5.97 -9.84 34.31
N PHE A 230 5.98 -9.46 33.03
CA PHE A 230 5.06 -8.46 32.46
C PHE A 230 3.87 -9.12 31.75
N GLY A 231 4.02 -10.36 31.29
CA GLY A 231 2.97 -11.11 30.59
C GLY A 231 1.75 -11.46 31.46
N THR A 232 1.90 -11.61 32.78
CA THR A 232 0.78 -11.94 33.67
C THR A 232 -0.35 -10.92 33.61
N VAL A 233 -0.02 -9.63 33.48
CA VAL A 233 -1.02 -8.55 33.35
C VAL A 233 -1.86 -8.72 32.07
N LEU A 234 -1.23 -9.16 30.98
CA LEU A 234 -1.88 -9.33 29.67
C LEU A 234 -2.77 -10.58 29.60
N ASN A 235 -2.57 -11.55 30.50
CA ASN A 235 -3.36 -12.76 30.59
C ASN A 235 -4.55 -12.63 31.57
N SER A 236 -4.81 -11.42 32.07
CA SER A 236 -5.96 -11.16 32.94
C SER A 236 -7.29 -11.31 32.19
N SER A 237 -8.38 -11.61 32.91
CA SER A 237 -9.72 -11.71 32.35
C SER A 237 -10.18 -10.38 31.76
N ASN A 238 -10.92 -10.42 30.65
CA ASN A 238 -11.47 -9.21 30.06
C ASN A 238 -12.39 -8.46 31.05
N PRO A 239 -12.19 -7.15 31.25
CA PRO A 239 -13.04 -6.36 32.12
C PRO A 239 -14.45 -6.20 31.50
N LEU A 240 -15.44 -6.00 32.37
CA LEU A 240 -16.81 -5.70 31.93
C LEU A 240 -16.86 -4.36 31.19
N THR A 241 -17.69 -4.27 30.14
CA THR A 241 -17.85 -3.05 29.32
C THR A 241 -18.21 -1.83 30.16
N GLU A 242 -19.08 -1.98 31.17
CA GLU A 242 -19.46 -0.90 32.09
C GLU A 242 -18.27 -0.39 32.92
N HIS A 243 -17.40 -1.31 33.36
CA HIS A 243 -16.19 -0.96 34.10
C HIS A 243 -15.22 -0.16 33.22
N MET A 244 -15.07 -0.56 31.96
CA MET A 244 -14.23 0.15 30.99
C MET A 244 -14.79 1.54 30.70
N ALA A 245 -16.10 1.67 30.49
CA ALA A 245 -16.76 2.96 30.25
C ALA A 245 -16.58 3.92 31.44
N LYS A 246 -16.74 3.42 32.68
CA LYS A 246 -16.53 4.21 33.91
C LYS A 246 -15.08 4.64 34.08
N ASN A 247 -14.13 3.83 33.63
CA ASN A 247 -12.69 4.08 33.74
C ASN A 247 -12.05 4.43 32.39
N LYS A 248 -12.76 5.12 31.49
CA LYS A 248 -12.20 5.54 30.21
C LYS A 248 -11.00 6.48 30.39
N LEU A 249 -9.99 6.32 29.54
CA LEU A 249 -8.90 7.28 29.37
C LEU A 249 -9.41 8.41 28.47
N LEU A 250 -9.43 9.64 29.00
CA LEU A 250 -9.92 10.80 28.25
C LEU A 250 -8.94 11.17 27.14
N MET A 251 -9.44 11.74 26.03
CA MET A 251 -8.59 12.15 24.89
C MET A 251 -7.51 13.17 25.26
N THR A 252 -7.70 13.90 26.37
CA THR A 252 -6.80 14.94 26.89
C THR A 252 -5.83 14.43 27.96
N GLN A 253 -5.95 13.17 28.38
CA GLN A 253 -5.15 12.57 29.45
C GLN A 253 -3.99 11.73 28.90
N SER A 254 -2.81 11.89 29.49
CA SER A 254 -1.67 11.04 29.16
C SER A 254 -1.86 9.62 29.72
N TYR A 255 -1.53 8.62 28.92
CA TYR A 255 -1.53 7.21 29.32
C TYR A 255 -0.45 6.86 30.36
N THR A 256 0.55 7.75 30.53
CA THR A 256 1.70 7.54 31.43
C THR A 256 1.45 7.96 32.87
N LEU A 257 0.30 8.59 33.14
CA LEU A 257 -0.06 8.97 34.50
C LEU A 257 -0.21 7.71 35.38
N GLY A 258 0.37 7.76 36.58
CA GLY A 258 0.30 6.68 37.57
C GLY A 258 -1.09 6.62 38.22
N PHE A 259 -2.11 6.23 37.46
CA PHE A 259 -3.47 6.12 37.96
C PHE A 259 -3.58 5.01 39.02
N GLU A 260 -4.26 5.31 40.13
CA GLU A 260 -4.58 4.30 41.15
C GLU A 260 -5.43 3.17 40.58
N THR A 261 -6.36 3.50 39.67
CA THR A 261 -7.19 2.55 38.93
C THR A 261 -6.83 2.61 37.44
N PRO A 262 -6.58 1.46 36.78
CA PRO A 262 -6.29 1.43 35.35
C PRO A 262 -7.36 2.14 34.52
N LYS A 263 -6.90 3.02 33.62
CA LYS A 263 -7.75 3.66 32.60
C LYS A 263 -7.75 2.86 31.30
N TYR A 264 -8.84 2.93 30.52
CA TYR A 264 -9.05 2.15 29.31
C TYR A 264 -9.13 3.01 28.05
N THR A 265 -8.42 2.63 26.99
CA THR A 265 -8.47 3.28 25.68
C THR A 265 -9.79 2.99 24.94
N PRO A 266 -10.13 3.75 23.88
CA PRO A 266 -11.30 3.45 23.05
C PRO A 266 -11.30 2.06 22.41
N THR A 267 -10.14 1.44 22.19
CA THR A 267 -10.01 0.05 21.70
C THR A 267 -9.95 -0.96 22.85
N GLY A 268 -10.10 -0.49 24.08
CA GLY A 268 -10.30 -1.29 25.27
C GLY A 268 -9.05 -1.72 26.01
N PHE A 269 -7.85 -1.33 25.59
CA PHE A 269 -6.62 -1.67 26.30
C PHE A 269 -6.48 -0.85 27.59
N SER A 270 -6.04 -1.45 28.68
CA SER A 270 -5.78 -0.73 29.92
C SER A 270 -4.40 -0.07 29.88
N THR A 271 -4.26 1.06 30.58
CA THR A 271 -2.98 1.74 30.80
C THR A 271 -1.94 0.81 31.44
N GLN A 272 -2.36 -0.12 32.31
CA GLN A 272 -1.47 -1.12 32.90
C GLN A 272 -0.96 -2.13 31.86
N GLU A 273 -1.83 -2.63 30.98
CA GLU A 273 -1.44 -3.51 29.86
C GLU A 273 -0.50 -2.81 28.90
N ILE A 274 -0.80 -1.55 28.54
CA ILE A 274 0.04 -0.74 27.66
C ILE A 274 1.43 -0.54 28.27
N ASN A 275 1.50 -0.20 29.56
CA ASN A 275 2.77 -0.04 30.27
C ASN A 275 3.54 -1.37 30.39
N ALA A 276 2.84 -2.50 30.54
CA ALA A 276 3.45 -3.83 30.59
C ALA A 276 4.02 -4.27 29.22
N MET A 277 3.40 -3.87 28.11
CA MET A 277 3.90 -4.13 26.76
C MET A 277 5.18 -3.35 26.43
N GLY A 278 5.34 -2.15 26.99
CA GLY A 278 6.56 -1.34 26.82
C GLY A 278 6.71 -0.72 25.43
N ASP A 279 7.93 -0.65 24.94
CA ASP A 279 8.25 -0.05 23.63
C ASP A 279 8.37 -1.13 22.56
N PHE A 280 7.88 -0.82 21.36
CA PHE A 280 7.87 -1.71 20.20
C PHE A 280 7.24 -3.07 20.50
N PRO A 281 5.98 -3.11 20.97
CA PRO A 281 5.22 -4.35 21.02
C PRO A 281 5.06 -4.93 19.60
N PRO A 282 4.64 -6.21 19.47
CA PRO A 282 4.38 -6.83 18.17
C PRO A 282 3.14 -6.20 17.51
N TYR A 283 3.34 -5.07 16.83
CA TYR A 283 2.27 -4.34 16.15
C TYR A 283 1.64 -5.14 15.02
N ASP A 284 2.35 -6.09 14.43
CA ASP A 284 1.83 -7.03 13.45
C ASP A 284 0.69 -7.88 14.03
N VAL A 285 0.88 -8.37 15.26
CA VAL A 285 -0.15 -9.12 16.00
C VAL A 285 -1.28 -8.19 16.45
N LEU A 286 -0.93 -7.05 17.04
CA LEU A 286 -1.90 -6.10 17.60
C LEU A 286 -2.81 -5.50 16.52
N THR A 287 -2.27 -5.18 15.35
CA THR A 287 -3.04 -4.64 14.23
C THR A 287 -3.75 -5.72 13.43
N GLY A 288 -3.16 -6.92 13.33
CA GLY A 288 -3.56 -7.94 12.35
C GLY A 288 -3.01 -7.67 10.94
N VAL A 289 -2.09 -6.72 10.80
CA VAL A 289 -1.40 -6.40 9.54
C VAL A 289 0.03 -6.92 9.65
N PRO A 290 0.47 -7.88 8.83
CA PRO A 290 1.84 -8.39 8.90
C PRO A 290 2.88 -7.28 8.67
N LEU A 291 4.09 -7.49 9.19
CA LEU A 291 5.25 -6.68 8.79
C LEU A 291 5.51 -6.84 7.28
N PRO A 292 6.03 -5.80 6.61
CA PRO A 292 6.33 -5.87 5.20
C PRO A 292 7.43 -6.89 4.92
N GLN A 293 7.44 -7.45 3.71
CA GLN A 293 8.57 -8.26 3.26
C GLN A 293 9.79 -7.37 2.99
N PRO A 294 11.02 -7.85 3.26
CA PRO A 294 12.23 -7.15 2.83
C PRO A 294 12.20 -6.83 1.34
N TYR A 295 12.65 -5.64 0.97
CA TYR A 295 12.79 -5.26 -0.43
C TYR A 295 14.12 -5.78 -0.97
N GLU A 296 14.09 -7.01 -1.48
CA GLU A 296 15.24 -7.63 -2.14
C GLU A 296 15.73 -6.82 -3.35
N GLY A 297 17.03 -6.59 -3.45
CA GLY A 297 17.64 -5.84 -4.54
C GLY A 297 17.38 -4.31 -4.50
N PHE A 298 16.85 -3.77 -3.41
CA PHE A 298 16.62 -2.34 -3.26
C PHE A 298 17.94 -1.54 -3.30
N ASP A 299 18.05 -0.61 -4.26
CA ASP A 299 19.10 0.40 -4.30
C ASP A 299 18.50 1.80 -4.04
N PRO A 300 18.81 2.43 -2.89
CA PRO A 300 18.30 3.77 -2.57
C PRO A 300 18.76 4.85 -3.55
N LYS A 301 19.75 4.60 -4.42
CA LYS A 301 20.22 5.59 -5.40
C LYS A 301 19.38 5.63 -6.67
N THR A 302 18.83 4.50 -7.07
CA THR A 302 18.02 4.38 -8.28
C THR A 302 16.53 4.31 -7.99
N ALA A 303 16.13 3.97 -6.74
CA ALA A 303 14.75 3.85 -6.34
C ALA A 303 13.89 5.08 -6.70
N LEU A 304 12.81 4.86 -7.45
CA LEU A 304 11.84 5.88 -7.84
C LEU A 304 10.47 5.64 -7.18
N PRO A 305 9.68 6.69 -6.90
CA PRO A 305 8.28 6.50 -6.50
C PRO A 305 7.52 5.72 -7.57
N ARG A 306 6.56 4.89 -7.15
CA ARG A 306 5.64 4.28 -8.11
C ARG A 306 4.87 5.37 -8.88
N PRO A 307 4.65 5.22 -10.20
CA PRO A 307 4.14 6.28 -11.06
C PRO A 307 2.62 6.41 -10.95
N TYR A 308 2.14 6.85 -9.78
CA TYR A 308 0.71 7.02 -9.54
C TYR A 308 0.09 8.07 -10.49
N ARG A 309 -1.00 7.69 -11.15
CA ARG A 309 -1.91 8.49 -12.00
C ARG A 309 -3.35 8.31 -11.51
N PRO A 310 -3.74 8.90 -10.36
CA PRO A 310 -5.08 8.76 -9.78
C PRO A 310 -6.12 9.65 -10.48
N ILE A 311 -6.09 9.63 -11.82
CA ILE A 311 -6.92 10.39 -12.74
C ILE A 311 -8.12 9.49 -13.07
N ARG A 312 -9.35 10.01 -12.87
CA ARG A 312 -10.58 9.21 -12.94
C ARG A 312 -11.69 9.98 -13.65
N TRP A 313 -12.43 9.29 -14.51
CA TRP A 313 -13.55 9.84 -15.26
C TRP A 313 -14.87 9.15 -14.89
N GLN A 314 -15.96 9.94 -14.92
CA GLN A 314 -17.11 9.91 -13.99
C GLN A 314 -16.72 10.31 -12.56
N TYR A 315 -16.54 11.61 -12.34
CA TYR A 315 -16.05 12.17 -11.08
C TYR A 315 -17.15 12.30 -10.01
N HIS A 316 -17.52 11.18 -9.39
CA HIS A 316 -18.34 11.19 -8.18
C HIS A 316 -17.46 11.42 -6.94
N GLN A 317 -17.80 12.43 -6.14
CA GLN A 317 -17.15 12.66 -4.85
C GLN A 317 -17.49 11.52 -3.89
N THR A 318 -16.55 10.57 -3.79
CA THR A 318 -16.55 9.46 -2.84
C THR A 318 -15.16 9.35 -2.24
N MET A 319 -15.01 8.59 -1.16
CA MET A 319 -13.70 8.38 -0.54
C MET A 319 -12.66 7.70 -1.45
N SER A 320 -13.12 6.99 -2.49
CA SER A 320 -12.26 6.56 -3.61
C SER A 320 -11.01 5.80 -3.16
N PHE A 321 -11.16 4.94 -2.16
CA PHE A 321 -10.08 4.15 -1.61
C PHE A 321 -10.10 2.72 -2.13
N GLN A 322 -8.95 2.07 -2.00
CA GLN A 322 -8.74 0.65 -2.19
C GLN A 322 -8.06 0.06 -0.96
N LYS A 323 -7.99 -1.27 -0.88
CA LYS A 323 -7.19 -1.95 0.15
C LYS A 323 -5.73 -1.50 0.01
N MET A 324 -5.07 -1.22 1.14
CA MET A 324 -3.66 -0.83 1.13
C MET A 324 -2.78 -2.01 0.71
N GLU A 325 -1.80 -1.74 -0.13
CA GLU A 325 -0.70 -2.66 -0.41
C GLU A 325 0.32 -2.54 0.71
N LEU A 326 0.44 -3.61 1.50
CA LEU A 326 1.12 -3.51 2.80
C LEU A 326 2.61 -3.21 2.69
N ASP A 327 3.29 -3.76 1.68
CA ASP A 327 4.73 -3.54 1.44
C ASP A 327 5.06 -2.14 0.94
N TRP A 328 4.04 -1.34 0.59
CA TRP A 328 4.17 -0.01 -0.01
C TRP A 328 3.58 1.09 0.88
N TRP A 329 3.60 0.90 2.21
CA TRP A 329 3.14 1.93 3.15
C TRP A 329 4.07 3.15 3.22
N LEU A 330 5.38 2.93 3.44
CA LEU A 330 6.38 3.98 3.53
C LEU A 330 7.50 3.74 2.49
N GLU A 331 7.50 4.54 1.44
CA GLU A 331 8.36 4.31 0.27
C GLU A 331 9.67 5.10 0.42
N VAL A 332 10.82 4.44 0.30
CA VAL A 332 12.13 5.11 0.28
C VAL A 332 12.56 5.26 -1.17
N GLU A 333 12.93 6.48 -1.53
CA GLU A 333 13.26 6.90 -2.89
C GLU A 333 14.66 7.52 -2.94
N ASN A 334 15.20 7.71 -4.14
CA ASN A 334 16.46 8.40 -4.37
C ASN A 334 16.51 9.85 -3.87
N THR A 335 15.34 10.46 -3.65
CA THR A 335 15.21 11.80 -3.07
C THR A 335 15.17 11.81 -1.54
N TYR A 336 15.23 10.65 -0.88
CA TYR A 336 15.03 10.51 0.57
C TYR A 336 15.86 11.50 1.40
N CYS A 337 17.18 11.56 1.17
CA CYS A 337 18.06 12.43 1.95
C CYS A 337 17.73 13.92 1.76
N SER A 338 17.51 14.35 0.51
CA SER A 338 17.11 15.74 0.22
C SER A 338 15.73 16.07 0.81
N ARG A 339 14.79 15.14 0.76
CA ARG A 339 13.44 15.35 1.29
C ARG A 339 13.44 15.46 2.81
N ILE A 340 14.23 14.67 3.53
CA ILE A 340 14.39 14.82 4.97
C ILE A 340 15.02 16.18 5.31
N ALA A 341 16.07 16.59 4.60
CA ALA A 341 16.72 17.89 4.82
C ALA A 341 15.74 19.07 4.58
N GLU A 342 14.93 19.00 3.53
CA GLU A 342 13.88 19.98 3.24
C GLU A 342 12.86 20.06 4.39
N ARG A 343 12.37 18.91 4.87
CA ARG A 343 11.42 18.83 5.99
C ARG A 343 11.99 19.40 7.29
N GLN A 344 13.25 19.10 7.60
CA GLN A 344 13.95 19.72 8.73
C GLN A 344 14.05 21.24 8.59
N GLY A 345 14.32 21.73 7.37
CA GLY A 345 14.33 23.16 7.06
C GLY A 345 12.96 23.81 7.24
N LEU A 346 11.89 23.15 6.79
CA LEU A 346 10.50 23.60 6.99
C LEU A 346 10.13 23.65 8.47
N PHE A 347 10.47 22.62 9.25
CA PHE A 347 10.23 22.63 10.69
C PHE A 347 10.99 23.76 11.40
N LYS A 348 12.26 23.96 11.06
CA LYS A 348 13.06 25.07 11.59
C LYS A 348 12.44 26.43 11.28
N LYS A 349 11.87 26.60 10.08
CA LYS A 349 11.27 27.87 9.61
C LYS A 349 9.87 28.11 10.17
N TYR A 350 9.05 27.07 10.29
CA TYR A 350 7.61 27.20 10.51
C TYR A 350 7.12 26.61 11.84
N GLY A 351 7.92 25.79 12.54
CA GLY A 351 7.62 25.24 13.86
C GLY A 351 6.24 24.57 13.94
N LYS A 352 5.38 25.07 14.83
CA LYS A 352 4.00 24.58 15.06
C LYS A 352 3.08 24.60 13.84
N LYS A 353 3.43 25.35 12.79
CA LYS A 353 2.66 25.31 11.54
C LYS A 353 2.81 23.99 10.79
N VAL A 354 3.92 23.26 10.97
CA VAL A 354 4.16 21.96 10.32
C VAL A 354 4.20 20.80 11.30
N LEU A 355 4.51 21.02 12.59
CA LEU A 355 4.53 19.96 13.59
C LEU A 355 3.95 20.49 14.90
N ASP A 356 2.80 19.95 15.30
CA ASP A 356 2.18 20.27 16.58
C ASP A 356 1.44 19.06 17.15
N TYR A 357 1.22 19.07 18.46
CA TYR A 357 0.53 18.01 19.18
C TYR A 357 -0.11 18.56 20.45
N LEU A 358 -1.26 18.00 20.81
CA LEU A 358 -2.03 18.36 22.00
C LEU A 358 -1.85 17.31 23.10
N PRO A 359 -2.00 17.68 24.38
CA PRO A 359 -1.97 16.72 25.50
C PRO A 359 -2.93 15.54 25.28
N GLY A 360 -2.52 14.36 25.73
CA GLY A 360 -3.26 13.09 25.56
C GLY A 360 -2.96 12.36 24.24
N SER A 361 -2.21 12.97 23.32
CA SER A 361 -1.79 12.35 22.06
C SER A 361 -0.52 11.50 22.17
N GLU A 362 0.06 11.35 23.37
CA GLU A 362 1.37 10.74 23.58
C GLU A 362 1.38 9.26 23.19
N LEU A 363 0.30 8.52 23.50
CA LEU A 363 0.21 7.10 23.12
C LEU A 363 0.13 6.94 21.60
N ALA A 364 -0.73 7.71 20.94
CA ALA A 364 -0.96 7.59 19.51
C ALA A 364 0.26 8.00 18.69
N THR A 365 0.97 9.05 19.12
CA THR A 365 2.21 9.49 18.45
C THR A 365 3.36 8.53 18.69
N LYS A 366 3.44 7.89 19.87
CA LYS A 366 4.38 6.79 20.14
C LYS A 366 4.10 5.58 19.24
N GLU A 367 2.85 5.11 19.18
CA GLU A 367 2.48 3.98 18.31
C GLU A 367 2.81 4.25 16.84
N LEU A 368 2.45 5.44 16.34
CA LEU A 368 2.77 5.85 14.98
C LEU A 368 4.28 5.75 14.72
N MET A 369 5.09 6.35 15.60
CA MET A 369 6.55 6.35 15.46
C MET A 369 7.12 4.93 15.49
N GLU A 370 6.72 4.12 16.46
CA GLU A 370 7.21 2.74 16.59
C GLU A 370 6.84 1.88 15.37
N MET A 371 5.61 2.01 14.86
CA MET A 371 5.15 1.31 13.66
C MET A 371 5.93 1.74 12.41
N CYS A 372 6.22 3.04 12.25
CA CYS A 372 7.03 3.54 11.13
C CYS A 372 8.47 2.99 11.16
N LEU A 373 9.11 3.00 12.34
CA LEU A 373 10.47 2.51 12.48
C LEU A 373 10.56 0.98 12.29
N GLN A 374 9.58 0.22 12.80
CA GLN A 374 9.49 -1.23 12.53
C GLN A 374 9.31 -1.51 11.05
N PHE A 375 8.44 -0.74 10.37
CA PHE A 375 8.24 -0.87 8.93
C PHE A 375 9.55 -0.66 8.16
N TYR A 376 10.31 0.40 8.47
CA TYR A 376 11.60 0.64 7.83
C TYR A 376 12.63 -0.44 8.10
N CYS A 377 12.74 -0.92 9.33
CA CYS A 377 13.68 -2.00 9.66
C CYS A 377 13.31 -3.30 8.94
N ALA A 378 12.02 -3.61 8.77
CA ALA A 378 11.56 -4.80 8.08
C ALA A 378 11.70 -4.68 6.55
N ARG A 379 11.28 -3.55 5.97
CA ARG A 379 11.25 -3.34 4.51
C ARG A 379 12.64 -3.04 3.93
N TYR A 380 13.47 -2.25 4.63
CA TYR A 380 14.77 -1.81 4.14
C TYR A 380 15.89 -2.09 5.17
N PRO A 381 16.14 -3.37 5.52
CA PRO A 381 17.06 -3.75 6.61
C PRO A 381 18.52 -3.33 6.37
N ALA A 382 18.94 -3.15 5.11
CA ALA A 382 20.27 -2.63 4.78
C ALA A 382 20.42 -1.13 5.08
N CYS A 383 19.31 -0.39 5.20
CA CYS A 383 19.29 1.06 5.37
C CYS A 383 18.96 1.48 6.79
N PHE A 384 18.15 0.71 7.51
CA PHE A 384 17.64 1.06 8.83
C PHE A 384 17.68 -0.11 9.78
N SER A 385 18.01 0.17 11.05
CA SER A 385 17.97 -0.82 12.11
C SER A 385 17.68 -0.19 13.47
N LEU A 386 17.24 -1.01 14.42
CA LEU A 386 17.12 -0.65 15.83
C LEU A 386 18.22 -1.34 16.62
N SER A 387 18.70 -0.71 17.69
CA SER A 387 19.56 -1.38 18.67
C SER A 387 18.84 -2.59 19.32
N PRO A 388 19.58 -3.57 19.87
CA PRO A 388 18.97 -4.73 20.52
C PRO A 388 17.99 -4.38 21.66
N ASP A 389 18.23 -3.27 22.37
CA ASP A 389 17.36 -2.75 23.42
C ASP A 389 16.26 -1.80 22.90
N LYS A 390 16.21 -1.59 21.58
CA LYS A 390 15.27 -0.74 20.84
C LYS A 390 15.24 0.72 21.29
N ARG A 391 16.31 1.22 21.92
CA ARG A 391 16.41 2.62 22.36
C ARG A 391 16.97 3.55 21.28
N THR A 392 17.73 2.99 20.36
CA THR A 392 18.49 3.73 19.37
C THR A 392 18.07 3.27 17.98
N PHE A 393 17.72 4.22 17.11
CA PHE A 393 17.43 3.99 15.70
C PHE A 393 18.62 4.43 14.85
N TYR A 394 19.11 3.54 13.99
CA TYR A 394 20.21 3.77 13.07
C TYR A 394 19.69 3.99 11.66
N ASN A 395 20.11 5.10 11.06
CA ASN A 395 19.75 5.49 9.71
C ASN A 395 21.02 5.62 8.87
N VAL A 396 21.33 4.59 8.09
CA VAL A 396 22.56 4.51 7.29
C VAL A 396 22.55 5.53 6.16
N LEU A 397 21.38 5.80 5.57
CA LEU A 397 21.23 6.74 4.46
C LEU A 397 21.60 8.17 4.87
N LEU A 398 21.13 8.61 6.05
CA LEU A 398 21.47 9.93 6.59
C LEU A 398 22.79 9.94 7.38
N LYS A 399 23.35 8.76 7.69
CA LYS A 399 24.48 8.59 8.63
C LYS A 399 24.17 9.18 10.01
N THR A 400 22.94 8.99 10.48
CA THR A 400 22.47 9.51 11.77
C THR A 400 22.08 8.38 12.72
N THR A 401 22.06 8.74 14.00
CA THR A 401 21.62 7.88 15.09
C THR A 401 20.66 8.68 15.94
N THR A 402 19.48 8.11 16.21
CA THR A 402 18.41 8.76 16.97
C THR A 402 18.17 8.02 18.28
N GLU A 403 18.43 8.68 19.41
CA GLU A 403 18.00 8.22 20.72
C GLU A 403 16.49 8.46 20.88
N ILE A 404 15.70 7.40 20.75
CA ILE A 404 14.24 7.49 20.51
C ILE A 404 13.52 8.17 21.67
N ARG A 405 13.91 7.86 22.91
CA ARG A 405 13.29 8.42 24.12
C ARG A 405 13.74 9.85 24.45
N SER A 406 14.77 10.37 23.77
CA SER A 406 15.32 11.71 24.05
C SER A 406 14.47 12.85 23.47
N MET A 407 13.54 12.55 22.56
CA MET A 407 12.71 13.54 21.90
C MET A 407 11.28 13.05 21.69
N HIS A 408 10.37 13.98 21.39
CA HIS A 408 8.98 13.63 21.11
C HIS A 408 8.87 12.71 19.87
N PRO A 409 7.95 11.72 19.83
CA PRO A 409 7.83 10.78 18.71
C PRO A 409 7.71 11.44 17.32
N LEU A 410 6.96 12.54 17.20
CA LEU A 410 6.86 13.28 15.93
C LEU A 410 8.18 13.94 15.49
N HIS A 411 9.08 14.27 16.42
CA HIS A 411 10.41 14.76 16.08
C HIS A 411 11.30 13.63 15.55
N VAL A 412 11.13 12.39 16.02
CA VAL A 412 11.80 11.24 15.42
C VAL A 412 11.34 11.09 13.96
N LEU A 413 10.04 11.22 13.70
CA LEU A 413 9.46 11.11 12.36
C LEU A 413 9.93 12.21 11.41
N VAL A 414 9.89 13.50 11.80
CA VAL A 414 10.33 14.58 10.90
C VAL A 414 11.79 14.44 10.46
N ASN A 415 12.62 13.79 11.29
CA ASN A 415 14.04 13.57 11.04
C ASN A 415 14.36 12.28 10.27
N ASN A 416 13.39 11.37 10.08
CA ASN A 416 13.66 10.04 9.51
C ASN A 416 12.64 9.59 8.46
N VAL A 417 11.42 10.13 8.44
CA VAL A 417 10.31 9.64 7.61
C VAL A 417 9.78 10.80 6.75
N PRO A 418 9.85 10.72 5.40
CA PRO A 418 9.48 11.81 4.50
C PRO A 418 7.97 11.97 4.31
N GLU A 419 7.15 11.03 4.79
CA GLU A 419 5.68 11.10 4.79
C GLU A 419 5.15 12.10 5.83
N ASP A 420 4.02 12.72 5.51
CA ASP A 420 3.23 13.51 6.45
C ASP A 420 2.26 12.62 7.21
N PHE A 421 1.98 12.97 8.47
CA PHE A 421 1.05 12.26 9.33
C PHE A 421 0.13 13.23 10.07
N ALA A 422 -1.17 12.94 10.02
CA ALA A 422 -2.20 13.52 10.85
C ALA A 422 -2.79 12.44 11.75
N VAL A 423 -2.82 12.68 13.05
CA VAL A 423 -3.37 11.77 14.07
C VAL A 423 -4.67 12.35 14.58
N VAL A 424 -5.77 11.68 14.25
CA VAL A 424 -7.08 12.04 14.81
C VAL A 424 -7.47 11.07 15.91
N LEU A 425 -7.95 11.61 17.04
CA LEU A 425 -8.41 10.81 18.18
C LEU A 425 -9.90 10.99 18.37
N ARG A 426 -10.54 9.92 18.86
CA ARG A 426 -11.94 9.93 19.25
C ARG A 426 -12.10 10.78 20.51
N ASN A 427 -12.94 11.80 20.44
CA ASN A 427 -13.35 12.58 21.59
C ASN A 427 -14.35 11.78 22.44
N ASP A 428 -14.20 11.85 23.76
CA ASP A 428 -14.94 11.00 24.67
C ASP A 428 -16.32 11.56 25.05
N GLU A 429 -16.63 12.80 24.65
CA GLU A 429 -17.94 13.46 24.86
C GLU A 429 -18.93 13.23 23.70
N ASP A 430 -18.49 13.35 22.45
CA ASP A 430 -19.36 13.23 21.26
C ASP A 430 -19.10 11.97 20.41
N GLY A 431 -17.96 11.30 20.61
CA GLY A 431 -17.52 10.15 19.83
C GLY A 431 -16.98 10.48 18.43
N LEU A 432 -16.80 11.76 18.10
CA LEU A 432 -16.25 12.22 16.82
C LEU A 432 -14.72 12.29 16.87
N TYR A 433 -14.08 12.38 15.70
CA TYR A 433 -12.62 12.38 15.57
C TYR A 433 -12.06 13.79 15.37
N TYR A 434 -11.08 14.13 16.19
CA TYR A 434 -10.44 15.45 16.24
C TYR A 434 -8.95 15.33 15.92
N LEU A 435 -8.40 16.28 15.16
CA LEU A 435 -6.96 16.34 14.90
C LEU A 435 -6.22 16.72 16.18
N ARG A 436 -5.44 15.77 16.73
CA ARG A 436 -4.75 15.96 18.02
C ARG A 436 -3.24 16.06 17.89
N ALA A 437 -2.67 15.55 16.81
CA ALA A 437 -1.25 15.68 16.54
C ALA A 437 -0.98 15.56 15.04
N GLY A 438 0.14 16.11 14.58
CA GLY A 438 0.59 15.90 13.22
C GLY A 438 1.97 16.44 12.93
N VAL A 439 2.62 15.82 11.94
CA VAL A 439 3.81 16.33 11.25
C VAL A 439 3.48 16.39 9.77
N ILE A 440 3.26 17.60 9.27
CA ILE A 440 2.72 17.88 7.94
C ILE A 440 3.58 18.97 7.30
N CYS A 441 4.57 18.54 6.53
CA CYS A 441 5.53 19.40 5.84
C CYS A 441 5.17 19.58 4.36
N SER A 442 4.03 19.08 3.90
CA SER A 442 3.64 19.14 2.49
C SER A 442 2.21 19.63 2.25
N SER A 443 1.62 20.46 3.12
CA SER A 443 0.28 21.02 2.89
C SER A 443 0.26 22.26 1.98
N LEU A 444 -0.80 22.41 1.18
CA LEU A 444 -1.07 23.57 0.32
C LEU A 444 -2.34 24.30 0.78
N GLY A 445 -2.27 25.61 0.98
CA GLY A 445 -3.37 26.46 1.43
C GLY A 445 -3.72 26.36 2.92
N TRP A 446 -3.03 25.51 3.69
CA TRP A 446 -3.30 25.33 5.13
C TRP A 446 -2.06 24.86 5.90
N SER A 447 -2.15 24.83 7.23
CA SER A 447 -1.07 24.39 8.14
C SER A 447 -1.63 23.64 9.35
N VAL A 448 -0.81 22.84 10.04
CA VAL A 448 -1.23 22.07 11.24
C VAL A 448 -1.90 22.99 12.26
N SER A 449 -1.29 24.13 12.57
CA SER A 449 -1.82 25.11 13.53
C SER A 449 -3.20 25.66 13.18
N THR A 450 -3.59 25.66 11.89
CA THR A 450 -4.93 26.11 11.47
C THR A 450 -6.01 25.03 11.61
N LYS A 451 -5.61 23.77 11.82
CA LYS A 451 -6.51 22.61 11.83
C LYS A 451 -6.47 21.80 13.13
N ILE A 452 -5.40 21.94 13.93
CA ILE A 452 -5.23 21.24 15.20
C ILE A 452 -6.41 21.56 16.13
N GLY A 453 -6.95 20.54 16.78
CA GLY A 453 -8.12 20.66 17.67
C GLY A 453 -9.48 20.69 16.96
N LEU A 454 -9.56 20.70 15.63
CA LEU A 454 -10.82 20.64 14.89
C LEU A 454 -11.28 19.19 14.67
N LYS A 455 -12.60 18.98 14.62
CA LYS A 455 -13.19 17.71 14.16
C LYS A 455 -13.09 17.55 12.64
N LEU A 456 -13.22 16.32 12.15
CA LEU A 456 -13.15 15.99 10.72
C LEU A 456 -14.00 16.92 9.84
N GLU A 457 -15.27 17.15 10.17
CA GLU A 457 -16.15 18.04 9.42
C GLU A 457 -15.56 19.46 9.27
N ASP A 458 -15.05 20.03 10.36
CA ASP A 458 -14.55 21.40 10.39
C ASP A 458 -13.22 21.55 9.65
N ILE A 459 -12.37 20.51 9.68
CA ILE A 459 -11.14 20.45 8.89
C ILE A 459 -11.48 20.57 7.40
N HIS A 460 -12.51 19.84 6.96
CA HIS A 460 -12.91 19.67 5.56
C HIS A 460 -13.94 20.70 5.07
N LYS A 461 -14.34 21.67 5.91
CA LYS A 461 -15.28 22.76 5.56
C LYS A 461 -15.02 23.44 4.19
N PRO A 462 -13.78 23.68 3.74
CA PRO A 462 -13.52 24.30 2.44
C PRO A 462 -13.76 23.39 1.22
N ILE A 463 -13.91 22.07 1.42
CA ILE A 463 -13.98 21.10 0.32
C ILE A 463 -15.42 21.07 -0.23
N PRO A 464 -15.61 21.34 -1.54
CA PRO A 464 -16.94 21.35 -2.12
C PRO A 464 -17.62 19.97 -2.01
N ASP A 465 -18.92 19.99 -1.76
CA ASP A 465 -19.78 18.82 -1.57
C ASP A 465 -19.43 17.93 -0.35
N TYR A 466 -18.40 18.25 0.47
CA TYR A 466 -18.01 17.39 1.58
C TYR A 466 -19.13 17.25 2.62
N LYS A 467 -19.71 18.37 3.05
CA LYS A 467 -20.74 18.37 4.10
C LYS A 467 -21.96 17.59 3.64
N GLU A 468 -22.41 17.84 2.41
CA GLU A 468 -23.65 17.30 1.87
C GLU A 468 -23.53 15.83 1.43
N LYS A 469 -22.34 15.40 0.97
CA LYS A 469 -22.16 14.06 0.36
C LYS A 469 -21.24 13.12 1.13
N MET A 470 -20.32 13.64 1.94
CA MET A 470 -19.25 12.83 2.55
C MET A 470 -19.24 12.81 4.08
N SER A 471 -19.63 13.89 4.76
CA SER A 471 -19.42 14.00 6.22
C SER A 471 -20.02 12.83 7.00
N PHE A 472 -21.28 12.47 6.72
CA PHE A 472 -21.96 11.36 7.39
C PHE A 472 -21.27 10.00 7.15
N SER A 473 -20.88 9.72 5.90
CA SER A 473 -20.24 8.46 5.55
C SER A 473 -18.83 8.38 6.15
N MET A 474 -18.14 9.52 6.27
CA MET A 474 -16.84 9.65 6.91
C MET A 474 -16.89 9.38 8.41
N ASP A 475 -17.81 10.01 9.15
CA ASP A 475 -17.94 9.78 10.60
C ASP A 475 -18.32 8.32 10.89
N ARG A 476 -19.20 7.74 10.07
CA ARG A 476 -19.54 6.31 10.15
C ARG A 476 -18.34 5.40 9.83
N PHE A 477 -17.53 5.76 8.84
CA PHE A 477 -16.34 4.99 8.48
C PHE A 477 -15.31 5.04 9.62
N PHE A 478 -15.00 6.24 10.14
CA PHE A 478 -14.06 6.43 11.23
C PHE A 478 -14.53 5.85 12.56
N SER A 479 -15.82 5.69 12.81
CA SER A 479 -16.28 4.98 14.03
C SER A 479 -16.12 3.46 13.94
N LYS A 480 -16.10 2.88 12.73
CA LYS A 480 -16.09 1.41 12.52
C LYS A 480 -14.80 0.83 11.96
N MET A 481 -13.89 1.66 11.46
CA MET A 481 -12.65 1.21 10.83
C MET A 481 -11.83 0.31 11.76
N SER A 482 -11.57 -0.92 11.32
CA SER A 482 -10.73 -1.90 11.99
C SER A 482 -9.24 -1.62 11.78
N THR A 483 -8.38 -2.28 12.56
CA THR A 483 -6.92 -2.15 12.47
C THR A 483 -6.28 -2.99 11.37
N ASP A 484 -6.95 -4.05 10.94
CA ASP A 484 -6.46 -5.07 9.99
C ASP A 484 -6.80 -4.79 8.52
N ALA A 485 -7.61 -3.76 8.26
CA ALA A 485 -8.00 -3.34 6.92
C ALA A 485 -7.59 -1.88 6.65
N PRO A 486 -6.28 -1.56 6.64
CA PRO A 486 -5.81 -0.26 6.19
C PRO A 486 -6.17 -0.03 4.72
N ILE A 487 -6.42 1.22 4.37
CA ILE A 487 -6.81 1.62 3.02
C ILE A 487 -5.82 2.63 2.45
N GLN A 488 -5.75 2.68 1.12
CA GLN A 488 -4.95 3.65 0.38
C GLN A 488 -5.81 4.36 -0.67
N ARG A 489 -5.42 5.58 -1.00
CA ARG A 489 -6.05 6.41 -2.03
C ARG A 489 -5.05 7.47 -2.48
N ALA A 490 -5.48 8.33 -3.38
CA ALA A 490 -4.71 9.51 -3.71
C ALA A 490 -5.62 10.73 -3.94
N SER A 491 -5.04 11.90 -3.76
CA SER A 491 -5.50 13.14 -4.40
C SER A 491 -4.42 13.65 -5.34
N TRP A 492 -4.83 14.51 -6.27
CA TRP A 492 -3.92 15.08 -7.25
C TRP A 492 -4.25 16.55 -7.54
N GLY A 493 -3.24 17.27 -8.03
CA GLY A 493 -3.33 18.62 -8.59
C GLY A 493 -2.22 18.83 -9.63
N LEU A 494 -2.23 19.97 -10.31
CA LEU A 494 -1.15 20.40 -11.19
C LEU A 494 -0.53 21.66 -10.60
N GLU A 495 0.81 21.71 -10.58
CA GLU A 495 1.56 22.82 -10.00
C GLU A 495 2.72 23.24 -10.91
N ILE A 496 3.11 24.50 -10.80
CA ILE A 496 4.38 24.99 -11.35
C ILE A 496 5.51 24.61 -10.39
N GLY A 497 6.47 23.83 -10.87
CA GLY A 497 7.54 23.26 -10.05
C GLY A 497 7.04 22.23 -9.03
N ALA A 498 7.73 22.11 -7.90
CA ALA A 498 7.43 21.12 -6.86
C ALA A 498 7.22 21.76 -5.47
N PRO A 499 6.21 22.64 -5.29
CA PRO A 499 5.99 23.30 -4.01
C PRO A 499 5.55 22.29 -2.94
N LEU A 500 6.43 21.99 -1.99
CA LEU A 500 6.13 21.04 -0.91
C LEU A 500 5.13 21.66 0.08
N PHE A 501 5.47 22.77 0.72
CA PHE A 501 4.65 23.46 1.74
C PHE A 501 4.28 24.88 1.32
N MET A 502 2.99 25.17 1.23
CA MET A 502 2.45 26.51 0.96
C MET A 502 1.35 26.84 1.97
N PRO A 503 1.66 27.42 3.14
CA PRO A 503 0.64 27.90 4.06
C PRO A 503 -0.13 29.07 3.44
N ALA A 504 -1.33 29.38 3.95
CA ALA A 504 -2.12 30.51 3.46
C ALA A 504 -1.32 31.82 3.39
N GLY A 505 -1.37 32.51 2.25
CA GLY A 505 -0.62 33.74 1.97
C GLY A 505 0.83 33.53 1.53
N HIS A 506 1.25 32.29 1.26
CA HIS A 506 2.59 32.01 0.74
C HIS A 506 2.78 32.65 -0.65
N PRO A 507 3.93 33.26 -0.97
CA PRO A 507 4.11 33.96 -2.25
C PRO A 507 3.85 33.09 -3.50
N HIS A 508 4.13 31.80 -3.41
CA HIS A 508 3.88 30.85 -4.51
C HIS A 508 2.38 30.66 -4.79
N GLU A 509 1.49 30.91 -3.83
CA GLU A 509 0.03 30.84 -4.02
C GLU A 509 -0.44 31.81 -5.12
N LYS A 510 0.23 32.97 -5.26
CA LYS A 510 -0.06 33.96 -6.31
C LYS A 510 0.17 33.43 -7.72
N LEU A 511 1.00 32.40 -7.89
CA LEU A 511 1.18 31.77 -9.20
C LEU A 511 -0.09 31.07 -9.67
N ARG A 512 -1.02 30.73 -8.77
CA ARG A 512 -2.32 30.15 -9.13
C ARG A 512 -3.33 31.19 -9.64
N GLU A 513 -3.04 32.48 -9.47
CA GLU A 513 -3.92 33.58 -9.84
C GLU A 513 -3.63 34.12 -11.24
N ILE A 514 -2.55 33.65 -11.90
CA ILE A 514 -2.12 34.12 -13.22
C ILE A 514 -1.78 32.94 -14.15
N GLN A 515 -2.10 33.08 -15.43
CA GLN A 515 -1.53 32.25 -16.49
C GLN A 515 -0.30 32.98 -17.04
N ARG A 516 0.90 32.58 -16.60
CA ARG A 516 2.16 33.17 -17.07
C ARG A 516 2.32 32.93 -18.58
N GLU A 517 2.52 33.99 -19.37
CA GLU A 517 2.70 33.91 -20.84
C GLU A 517 3.90 33.04 -21.24
N ASN A 518 4.97 33.08 -20.45
CA ASN A 518 6.21 32.36 -20.72
C ASN A 518 6.32 31.01 -19.97
N LEU A 519 5.22 30.49 -19.43
CA LEU A 519 5.20 29.18 -18.79
C LEU A 519 5.48 28.09 -19.83
N THR A 520 6.35 27.14 -19.52
CA THR A 520 6.56 25.97 -20.39
C THR A 520 5.99 24.69 -19.79
N ILE A 521 5.77 23.68 -20.62
CA ILE A 521 5.21 22.39 -20.18
C ILE A 521 6.17 21.65 -19.23
N GLU A 522 7.49 21.88 -19.36
CA GLU A 522 8.54 21.32 -18.50
C GLU A 522 8.51 21.88 -17.07
N GLU A 523 7.96 23.09 -16.88
CA GLU A 523 7.76 23.67 -15.55
C GLU A 523 6.54 23.05 -14.83
N CYS A 524 5.65 22.36 -15.54
CA CYS A 524 4.41 21.83 -15.00
C CYS A 524 4.59 20.42 -14.44
N ASN A 525 4.13 20.20 -13.21
CA ASN A 525 4.20 18.90 -12.54
C ASN A 525 2.81 18.45 -12.10
N LEU A 526 2.54 17.15 -12.26
CA LEU A 526 1.49 16.47 -11.51
C LEU A 526 1.97 16.29 -10.08
N ARG A 527 1.22 16.87 -9.16
CA ARG A 527 1.35 16.57 -7.74
C ARG A 527 0.37 15.47 -7.38
N VAL A 528 0.88 14.39 -6.80
CA VAL A 528 0.07 13.32 -6.19
C VAL A 528 0.33 13.32 -4.69
N ASP A 529 -0.74 13.44 -3.89
CA ASP A 529 -0.68 13.13 -2.47
C ASP A 529 -1.13 11.67 -2.31
N TRP A 530 -0.15 10.75 -2.26
CA TRP A 530 -0.41 9.33 -2.04
C TRP A 530 -0.75 9.12 -0.57
N GLN A 531 -1.97 8.69 -0.29
CA GLN A 531 -2.58 8.74 1.04
C GLN A 531 -2.87 7.33 1.55
N THR A 532 -2.56 7.06 2.81
CA THR A 532 -3.12 5.91 3.52
C THR A 532 -3.90 6.33 4.75
N LEU A 533 -4.84 5.48 5.14
CA LEU A 533 -5.60 5.62 6.36
C LEU A 533 -5.52 4.30 7.12
N ARG A 534 -5.18 4.35 8.41
CA ARG A 534 -5.14 3.16 9.28
C ARG A 534 -5.47 3.46 10.74
N ARG A 535 -6.04 2.47 11.43
CA ARG A 535 -6.31 2.53 12.87
C ARG A 535 -5.11 2.06 13.68
N LEU A 536 -4.77 2.80 14.72
CA LEU A 536 -3.83 2.40 15.77
C LEU A 536 -4.48 1.43 16.76
N PRO A 537 -3.85 0.30 17.09
CA PRO A 537 -4.48 -0.75 17.88
C PRO A 537 -4.65 -0.39 19.35
N LEU A 538 -3.72 0.35 19.97
CA LEU A 538 -3.75 0.61 21.41
C LEU A 538 -4.50 1.90 21.75
N SER A 539 -4.16 3.03 21.14
CA SER A 539 -4.84 4.31 21.38
C SER A 539 -6.21 4.39 20.71
N GLY A 540 -6.45 3.59 19.67
CA GLY A 540 -7.61 3.75 18.81
C GLY A 540 -7.57 5.00 17.93
N GLY A 541 -6.44 5.70 17.83
CA GLY A 541 -6.30 6.83 16.90
C GLY A 541 -6.39 6.39 15.44
N VAL A 542 -6.81 7.29 14.54
CA VAL A 542 -6.71 7.08 13.10
C VAL A 542 -5.55 7.91 12.55
N LEU A 543 -4.67 7.24 11.83
CA LEU A 543 -3.57 7.84 11.10
C LEU A 543 -4.03 8.12 9.68
N PHE A 544 -4.01 9.39 9.29
CA PHE A 544 -4.01 9.79 7.89
C PHE A 544 -2.56 10.15 7.53
N ASN A 545 -1.93 9.30 6.71
CA ASN A 545 -0.60 9.58 6.19
C ASN A 545 -0.68 9.98 4.73
N TYR A 546 0.22 10.85 4.28
CA TYR A 546 0.44 11.01 2.85
C TYR A 546 1.85 11.41 2.47
N LYS A 547 2.21 11.11 1.22
CA LYS A 547 3.45 11.55 0.58
C LYS A 547 3.13 12.42 -0.63
N ALA A 548 3.67 13.63 -0.65
CA ALA A 548 3.62 14.49 -1.83
C ALA A 548 4.69 14.05 -2.85
N LEU A 549 4.23 13.59 -4.00
CA LEU A 549 5.01 13.17 -5.16
C LEU A 549 4.81 14.16 -6.28
N PHE A 550 5.88 14.43 -7.03
CA PHE A 550 5.85 15.35 -8.17
C PHE A 550 6.40 14.62 -9.39
N THR A 551 5.60 14.59 -10.45
CA THR A 551 5.97 13.99 -11.74
C THR A 551 5.87 15.08 -12.81
N PRO A 552 6.92 15.33 -13.60
CA PRO A 552 6.83 16.22 -14.76
C PRO A 552 5.68 15.81 -15.68
N VAL A 553 4.84 16.77 -16.09
CA VAL A 553 3.71 16.49 -17.00
C VAL A 553 4.20 15.94 -18.33
N THR A 554 5.43 16.26 -18.73
CA THR A 554 6.09 15.73 -19.93
C THR A 554 6.22 14.21 -19.95
N GLU A 555 6.19 13.54 -18.79
CA GLU A 555 6.17 12.07 -18.74
C GLU A 555 4.88 11.48 -19.33
N PHE A 556 3.80 12.24 -19.46
CA PHE A 556 2.52 11.70 -19.92
C PHE A 556 2.51 11.36 -21.40
N ARG A 557 3.43 11.93 -22.18
CA ARG A 557 3.50 11.75 -23.63
C ARG A 557 3.58 10.27 -24.02
N ASP A 558 4.32 9.47 -23.27
CA ASP A 558 4.50 8.03 -23.49
C ASP A 558 3.71 7.15 -22.49
N GLU A 559 2.75 7.72 -21.76
CA GLU A 559 1.87 6.99 -20.84
C GLU A 559 0.49 6.79 -21.46
N PRO A 560 0.16 5.57 -21.90
CA PRO A 560 -1.08 5.32 -22.63
C PRO A 560 -2.32 5.84 -21.89
N TYR A 561 -3.22 6.48 -22.64
CA TYR A 561 -4.52 7.02 -22.20
C TYR A 561 -4.47 8.22 -21.23
N ILE A 562 -3.32 8.48 -20.58
CA ILE A 562 -3.20 9.57 -19.59
C ILE A 562 -3.43 10.96 -20.19
N PRO A 563 -2.86 11.33 -21.35
CA PRO A 563 -3.12 12.65 -21.95
C PRO A 563 -4.60 12.89 -22.26
N ALA A 564 -5.26 11.93 -22.91
CA ALA A 564 -6.68 12.02 -23.24
C ALA A 564 -7.54 12.18 -21.97
N LEU A 565 -7.29 11.36 -20.96
CA LEU A 565 -8.02 11.38 -19.69
C LEU A 565 -7.80 12.67 -18.89
N MET A 566 -6.57 13.19 -18.86
CA MET A 566 -6.27 14.47 -18.22
C MET A 566 -6.97 15.62 -18.94
N CYS A 567 -6.89 15.67 -20.28
CA CYS A 567 -7.59 16.68 -21.08
C CYS A 567 -9.09 16.68 -20.81
N LYS A 568 -9.70 15.49 -20.78
CA LYS A 568 -11.12 15.29 -20.47
C LYS A 568 -11.49 15.89 -19.11
N ILE A 569 -10.73 15.59 -18.06
CA ILE A 569 -11.03 16.11 -16.72
C ILE A 569 -10.83 17.61 -16.62
N LEU A 570 -9.79 18.17 -17.25
CA LEU A 570 -9.54 19.61 -17.21
C LEU A 570 -10.67 20.40 -17.91
N LYS A 571 -11.21 19.88 -19.02
CA LYS A 571 -12.27 20.55 -19.78
C LYS A 571 -13.67 20.33 -19.24
N GLU A 572 -13.97 19.11 -18.80
CA GLU A 572 -15.34 18.66 -18.53
C GLU A 572 -15.55 18.25 -17.06
N GLY A 573 -14.52 18.36 -16.22
CA GLY A 573 -14.63 18.14 -14.78
C GLY A 573 -15.65 19.07 -14.14
N LYS A 574 -16.29 18.62 -13.05
CA LYS A 574 -17.29 19.44 -12.34
C LYS A 574 -16.66 20.76 -11.89
N LYS A 575 -17.17 21.89 -12.41
CA LYS A 575 -16.62 23.24 -12.24
C LYS A 575 -16.13 23.56 -10.83
N ASN A 576 -16.98 23.41 -9.81
CA ASN A 576 -16.61 23.75 -8.43
C ASN A 576 -15.45 22.90 -7.86
N LEU A 577 -15.26 21.67 -8.36
CA LEU A 577 -14.16 20.79 -7.96
C LEU A 577 -12.87 21.16 -8.67
N MET A 578 -12.94 21.56 -9.95
CA MET A 578 -11.78 22.03 -10.70
C MET A 578 -11.29 23.38 -10.17
N GLU A 579 -12.22 24.29 -9.85
CA GLU A 579 -11.90 25.56 -9.16
C GLU A 579 -11.22 25.31 -7.81
N TYR A 580 -11.71 24.37 -7.01
CA TYR A 580 -11.07 23.98 -5.75
C TYR A 580 -9.68 23.36 -5.93
N LYS A 581 -9.49 22.53 -6.99
CA LYS A 581 -8.17 21.97 -7.33
C LYS A 581 -7.18 23.04 -7.79
N GLY A 582 -7.67 24.15 -8.33
CA GLY A 582 -6.85 25.31 -8.67
C GLY A 582 -5.92 25.08 -9.87
N THR A 583 -6.32 24.28 -10.86
CA THR A 583 -5.48 23.92 -12.03
C THR A 583 -5.38 25.01 -13.09
N TRP A 584 -6.25 26.02 -13.05
CA TRP A 584 -6.39 27.05 -14.09
C TRP A 584 -5.06 27.68 -14.56
N HIS A 585 -4.16 27.98 -13.62
CA HIS A 585 -2.88 28.64 -13.88
C HIS A 585 -1.92 27.89 -14.82
N VAL A 586 -2.12 26.59 -15.06
CA VAL A 586 -1.33 25.79 -16.01
C VAL A 586 -2.13 25.32 -17.22
N GLU A 587 -3.45 25.49 -17.24
CA GLU A 587 -4.32 24.89 -18.24
C GLU A 587 -4.03 25.38 -19.68
N HIS A 588 -3.58 26.63 -19.86
CA HIS A 588 -3.25 27.19 -21.17
C HIS A 588 -2.07 26.53 -21.88
N VAL A 589 -1.20 25.84 -21.14
CA VAL A 589 -0.07 25.06 -21.71
C VAL A 589 -0.30 23.56 -21.62
N VAL A 590 -0.95 23.09 -20.54
CA VAL A 590 -1.18 21.66 -20.32
C VAL A 590 -2.23 21.13 -21.28
N ILE A 591 -3.38 21.82 -21.46
CA ILE A 591 -4.46 21.31 -22.31
C ILE A 591 -4.00 21.11 -23.76
N PRO A 592 -3.37 22.09 -24.43
CA PRO A 592 -2.89 21.89 -25.81
C PRO A 592 -1.89 20.74 -25.93
N ALA A 593 -0.96 20.60 -24.98
CA ALA A 593 0.00 19.50 -24.97
C ALA A 593 -0.69 18.13 -24.80
N MET A 594 -1.68 18.04 -23.90
CA MET A 594 -2.45 16.80 -23.72
C MET A 594 -3.22 16.41 -24.99
N GLU A 595 -3.80 17.38 -25.71
CA GLU A 595 -4.51 17.12 -26.98
C GLU A 595 -3.57 16.64 -28.08
N GLU A 596 -2.40 17.26 -28.22
CA GLU A 596 -1.36 16.85 -29.15
C GLU A 596 -0.90 15.42 -28.85
N TRP A 597 -0.56 15.14 -27.60
CA TRP A 597 -0.05 13.83 -27.21
C TRP A 597 -1.11 12.73 -27.26
N ALA A 598 -2.38 13.05 -27.00
CA ALA A 598 -3.48 12.09 -27.18
C ALA A 598 -3.60 11.63 -28.64
N LYS A 599 -3.48 12.55 -29.61
CA LYS A 599 -3.47 12.22 -31.05
C LYS A 599 -2.23 11.41 -31.42
N GLU A 600 -1.06 11.84 -30.94
CA GLU A 600 0.21 11.14 -31.17
C GLU A 600 0.16 9.70 -30.65
N GLN A 601 -0.47 9.45 -29.50
CA GLN A 601 -0.63 8.09 -28.96
C GLN A 601 -1.49 7.19 -29.85
N VAL A 602 -2.55 7.73 -30.46
CA VAL A 602 -3.40 7.00 -31.41
C VAL A 602 -2.63 6.73 -32.70
N GLU A 603 -1.96 7.74 -33.26
CA GLU A 603 -1.17 7.61 -34.50
C GLU A 603 -0.03 6.58 -34.37
N LYS A 604 0.59 6.49 -33.18
CA LYS A 604 1.63 5.50 -32.87
C LYS A 604 1.09 4.12 -32.51
N GLY A 605 -0.23 3.96 -32.40
CA GLY A 605 -0.86 2.71 -31.97
C GLY A 605 -0.63 2.36 -30.50
N LEU A 606 -0.23 3.33 -29.66
CA LEU A 606 -0.13 3.16 -28.21
C LEU A 606 -1.50 3.06 -27.55
N VAL A 607 -2.50 3.74 -28.14
CA VAL A 607 -3.90 3.71 -27.74
C VAL A 607 -4.72 3.27 -28.94
N VAL A 608 -5.58 2.27 -28.74
CA VAL A 608 -6.52 1.79 -29.77
C VAL A 608 -7.92 2.33 -29.48
N PRO A 609 -8.49 3.18 -30.34
CA PRO A 609 -9.87 3.64 -30.24
C PRO A 609 -10.91 2.50 -30.35
N GLN A 610 -12.15 2.76 -29.94
CA GLN A 610 -13.26 1.84 -30.20
C GLN A 610 -13.59 1.80 -31.70
N GLU A 611 -14.18 0.70 -32.16
CA GLU A 611 -14.49 0.51 -33.58
C GLU A 611 -15.40 1.63 -34.11
N GLY A 612 -14.89 2.43 -35.06
CA GLY A 612 -15.59 3.58 -35.64
C GLY A 612 -15.38 4.92 -34.94
N GLU A 613 -14.57 4.98 -33.88
CA GLU A 613 -14.20 6.24 -33.20
C GLU A 613 -12.76 6.66 -33.55
N GLU A 614 -12.51 7.96 -33.71
CA GLU A 614 -11.15 8.51 -33.93
C GLU A 614 -10.33 8.55 -32.63
N THR A 615 -11.00 8.52 -31.48
CA THR A 615 -10.38 8.63 -30.14
C THR A 615 -10.96 7.58 -29.21
N TRP A 616 -10.20 7.17 -28.20
CA TRP A 616 -10.72 6.30 -27.14
C TRP A 616 -11.76 7.04 -26.30
N LYS A 617 -12.87 6.37 -26.00
CA LYS A 617 -13.88 6.84 -25.06
C LYS A 617 -13.30 6.94 -23.64
N GLU A 618 -13.19 8.15 -23.12
CA GLU A 618 -12.52 8.32 -21.83
C GLU A 618 -13.29 7.70 -20.67
N GLU A 619 -12.59 6.91 -19.87
CA GLU A 619 -13.09 6.30 -18.64
C GLU A 619 -11.96 6.12 -17.62
N THR A 620 -12.32 5.75 -16.38
CA THR A 620 -11.30 5.41 -15.39
C THR A 620 -10.54 4.16 -15.83
N LEU A 621 -9.21 4.23 -15.89
CA LEU A 621 -8.37 3.11 -16.32
C LEU A 621 -8.55 1.89 -15.41
N ALA A 622 -8.52 0.69 -15.99
CA ALA A 622 -8.66 -0.56 -15.26
C ALA A 622 -7.55 -0.77 -14.21
N GLU A 623 -6.34 -0.30 -14.50
CA GLU A 623 -5.17 -0.36 -13.61
C GLU A 623 -5.09 0.81 -12.63
N SER A 624 -6.11 1.68 -12.56
CA SER A 624 -6.11 2.84 -11.65
C SER A 624 -5.70 2.43 -10.23
N PRO A 625 -4.71 3.11 -9.61
CA PRO A 625 -4.20 4.43 -9.95
C PRO A 625 -3.04 4.43 -10.96
N TYR A 626 -2.80 3.39 -11.74
CA TYR A 626 -1.74 3.32 -12.74
C TYR A 626 -2.26 3.37 -14.18
N PHE A 627 -1.33 3.36 -15.13
CA PHE A 627 -1.58 3.25 -16.57
C PHE A 627 -1.02 1.94 -17.12
N PRO A 628 -1.55 1.43 -18.25
CA PRO A 628 -1.04 0.22 -18.87
C PRO A 628 0.47 0.29 -19.16
N GLY A 629 1.22 -0.72 -18.70
CA GLY A 629 2.67 -0.81 -18.88
C GLY A 629 3.51 -0.01 -17.87
N TRP A 630 2.90 0.49 -16.79
CA TRP A 630 3.60 1.29 -15.78
C TRP A 630 4.77 0.56 -15.11
N GLU A 631 4.63 -0.74 -14.83
CA GLU A 631 5.69 -1.52 -14.15
C GLU A 631 6.95 -1.58 -15.01
N GLU A 632 6.81 -1.85 -16.31
CA GLU A 632 7.93 -1.90 -17.24
C GLU A 632 8.64 -0.55 -17.35
N LYS A 633 7.87 0.55 -17.50
CA LYS A 633 8.43 1.91 -17.51
C LYS A 633 9.18 2.21 -16.21
N TRP A 634 8.58 1.90 -15.07
CA TRP A 634 9.15 2.16 -13.75
C TRP A 634 10.42 1.33 -13.48
N HIS A 635 10.45 0.06 -13.88
CA HIS A 635 11.66 -0.78 -13.78
C HIS A 635 12.78 -0.29 -14.69
N LYS A 636 12.46 0.02 -15.95
CA LYS A 636 13.42 0.55 -16.92
C LYS A 636 14.06 1.86 -16.46
N GLN A 637 13.26 2.78 -15.89
CA GLN A 637 13.76 4.05 -15.35
C GLN A 637 14.72 3.86 -14.17
N GLN A 638 14.65 2.72 -13.48
CA GLN A 638 15.53 2.35 -12.37
C GLN A 638 16.75 1.52 -12.82
N GLY A 639 16.86 1.22 -14.12
CA GLY A 639 18.00 0.52 -14.72
C GLY A 639 17.86 -1.01 -14.83
N PHE A 640 16.64 -1.54 -14.76
CA PHE A 640 16.34 -2.97 -14.95
C PHE A 640 15.97 -3.32 -16.39
#